data_AF-A0A2T7P1R1-F1
#
_entry.id   AF-A0A2T7P1R1-F1
#
_cell.length_a   1.000
_cell.length_b   1.000
_cell.length_c   1.000
_cell.angle_alpha   90.00
_cell.angle_beta   90.00
_cell.angle_gamma   90.00
#
_symmetry.space_group_name_H-M   'P 1'
#
loop_
_entity.id
_entity.type
_entity.pdbx_description
1 polymer ?
#
loop_
_entity_poly.entity_id
_entity_poly.type
_entity_poly.pdbx_seq_one_letter_code
_entity_poly.pdbx_strand_id
1 'polypeptide(L)'
;MMMNVGDEWEKEGGGIDGSGKMNGKRGMDGGGGMDEADEWMMMREMDGGGGWRVLLFVSSPDNEPVENLTIYTVNPTTPGTTPVVRRDKLVEIFPNWTTADPHDAVPVKRVYLYSATLTLQQTPPSGSHIRLTAFQEKRVGQLTCCFRRHGSDTITSPAHIVHSLADPDNINDQREVFAVVYQCHVPFSPLELTGARVTVTPDPACPVEDNNYIPVYTPEVVKGGLAICGKVAFGSLLDPLKLVEWFEMQKLLGVDKIQILDFGNPENVTRVFKYYQNTGLLSIFPYKLPGRPWGRGFTDETRVLYQLNQDEDFPILECRLRLAGYEYVMGIDMDEIILPRNELSLKPCFQQIFGENPVLAAAFFHVQFFVEEFGPEDKDAPLHVLRYLKSTPARWECQKYTYIPARTNQGTTHSVSPYPGFYTTRIASDKAVIHHYRKCPHVWPTCTPTTITDRSITRFKTDLVPRVRPSVPETTSVPRNSPLVEIFPNWTTADPHDVVPVKRVYLYSATLTLHQTPPNGSHIRLTAFQEKRVGQLTCCLRGHGSDTVTSPAHIVHSLANPDNINDQREVFAVVYQCHVPFSPLDLTGARVTVTPDPACPVEDNYYIPVYTPEVVKGGLAICGKVAFGSLLDPLKLVEWFEMQRLLVVDKIQILDFGNPENVSRVFKYYQNTGLLSIFPYKLPGRPWGRGFTDETRVLYQLNQDEDFPILECRLRLAGYEYVMGIDMDEIILPRNELSLKPFLQQIFGDDPVLAAAYFYVQFFVEEFGPEDKDAPLHVLRYLRSTPARWECYKYTYIPARTNQGTTHGVSPYPGFDTTVIESDKAVIHHYRKCPHVWPTCTPTTITDRSITRFQTDLVPRVKDVLSKIGFYATVTSPAPIVHSLDDPEKVNDGRQVFAVVYQCHVPFSPLELTGARVTVTPDPACPVEDNCYIPVYTPEVVKGGLAICGKIAFGSLLDPLKLVEWFEMQRLLGVDKIQILDFGNPENVSRVFKYYQTLGLLSFYPYKLPGFPWGRGFTDETRVLYQLPQDENFALFECRLRLAGYDYVMGIDMDEIILPRNSKSLKPLFQEILSQSSELAAAYFYVQFFVEEFGPEDKDAPLHVLRYLRSTPARWECYKYTYIPARTNQGTTHSVSPYPGFDTTVVPSATAVLHHYRKCPHVWPTCTPVHITDRSIARFQRVLVPRVRDVLKTLKL
;
A
#
# COMPACT_ATOMS: atom_id res chain seq x y z
N MET A 1 -62.65 24.02 -11.50
CA MET A 1 -63.90 24.36 -12.22
C MET A 1 -64.12 23.22 -13.22
N MET A 2 -65.21 22.46 -13.04
CA MET A 2 -65.94 21.48 -13.92
C MET A 2 -65.33 21.07 -15.28
N MET A 3 -65.50 19.88 -15.88
CA MET A 3 -66.31 18.64 -15.74
C MET A 3 -65.68 17.68 -16.80
N ASN A 4 -65.39 16.39 -16.56
CA ASN A 4 -66.22 15.18 -16.45
C ASN A 4 -66.64 14.49 -17.78
N VAL A 5 -66.78 13.15 -17.70
CA VAL A 5 -67.43 12.16 -18.61
C VAL A 5 -66.52 11.54 -19.70
N GLY A 6 -66.40 10.22 -19.92
CA GLY A 6 -67.04 9.01 -19.35
C GLY A 6 -67.06 7.84 -20.36
N ASP A 7 -66.66 6.65 -19.88
CA ASP A 7 -67.34 5.35 -19.95
C ASP A 7 -67.50 4.43 -21.20
N GLU A 8 -67.38 3.12 -20.84
CA GLU A 8 -68.15 1.92 -21.28
C GLU A 8 -67.74 1.13 -22.57
N TRP A 9 -67.80 -0.22 -22.69
CA TRP A 9 -67.96 -1.40 -21.81
C TRP A 9 -67.88 -2.71 -22.66
N GLU A 10 -67.46 -3.85 -22.06
CA GLU A 10 -67.97 -5.27 -22.22
C GLU A 10 -67.82 -6.03 -23.57
N LYS A 11 -67.71 -7.38 -23.69
CA LYS A 11 -67.72 -8.58 -22.81
C LYS A 11 -67.39 -9.87 -23.62
N GLU A 12 -67.30 -11.00 -22.90
CA GLU A 12 -67.46 -12.43 -23.28
C GLU A 12 -66.25 -13.20 -23.87
N GLY A 13 -65.88 -14.42 -23.45
CA GLY A 13 -66.42 -15.37 -22.46
C GLY A 13 -66.06 -16.84 -22.81
N GLY A 14 -65.72 -17.68 -21.80
CA GLY A 14 -65.69 -19.17 -21.83
C GLY A 14 -64.29 -19.81 -21.77
N GLY A 15 -63.95 -20.84 -20.99
CA GLY A 15 -64.66 -21.65 -19.99
C GLY A 15 -63.99 -23.05 -19.79
N ILE A 16 -63.60 -23.35 -18.54
CA ILE A 16 -63.73 -24.63 -17.77
C ILE A 16 -62.74 -25.84 -17.92
N ASP A 17 -62.42 -26.36 -16.70
CA ASP A 17 -61.97 -27.69 -16.20
C ASP A 17 -60.44 -27.91 -15.99
N GLY A 18 -59.88 -28.37 -14.87
CA GLY A 18 -60.37 -28.74 -13.53
C GLY A 18 -59.36 -29.62 -12.76
N SER A 19 -58.94 -29.16 -11.58
CA SER A 19 -58.89 -29.92 -10.30
C SER A 19 -57.59 -30.62 -9.86
N GLY A 20 -57.28 -30.51 -8.55
CA GLY A 20 -56.36 -31.42 -7.84
C GLY A 20 -55.44 -30.76 -6.81
N LYS A 21 -55.70 -30.97 -5.51
CA LYS A 21 -55.09 -30.33 -4.33
C LYS A 21 -53.77 -30.97 -3.83
N MET A 22 -52.94 -30.10 -3.23
CA MET A 22 -52.20 -30.19 -1.95
C MET A 22 -50.95 -31.09 -1.73
N ASN A 23 -49.95 -30.39 -1.16
CA ASN A 23 -49.00 -30.73 -0.09
C ASN A 23 -47.64 -31.42 -0.41
N GLY A 24 -46.56 -30.68 -0.12
CA GLY A 24 -45.53 -31.18 0.80
C GLY A 24 -44.06 -31.19 0.35
N LYS A 25 -43.35 -30.08 0.64
CA LYS A 25 -41.91 -29.94 0.99
C LYS A 25 -40.82 -30.61 0.11
N ARG A 26 -40.03 -29.78 -0.58
CA ARG A 26 -38.57 -29.59 -0.40
C ARG A 26 -38.03 -28.55 -1.41
N GLY A 27 -37.08 -27.74 -0.97
CA GLY A 27 -36.13 -27.04 -1.85
C GLY A 27 -36.16 -25.52 -1.71
N MET A 28 -35.00 -24.99 -1.32
CA MET A 28 -34.30 -23.81 -1.87
C MET A 28 -35.05 -22.51 -2.18
N ASP A 29 -34.30 -21.45 -1.87
CA ASP A 29 -34.29 -20.11 -2.48
C ASP A 29 -35.44 -19.14 -2.21
N GLY A 30 -35.02 -17.91 -1.91
CA GLY A 30 -35.57 -16.71 -2.54
C GLY A 30 -36.87 -16.15 -1.96
N GLY A 31 -36.74 -14.96 -1.38
CA GLY A 31 -37.84 -14.03 -1.12
C GLY A 31 -37.29 -12.92 -0.21
N GLY A 32 -37.02 -11.70 -0.66
CA GLY A 32 -37.66 -10.94 -1.73
C GLY A 32 -38.53 -9.86 -1.09
N GLY A 33 -38.07 -8.61 -1.13
CA GLY A 33 -38.90 -7.42 -1.03
C GLY A 33 -38.75 -6.69 -2.37
N MET A 34 -39.82 -6.68 -3.16
CA MET A 34 -39.94 -6.01 -4.46
C MET A 34 -40.60 -4.65 -4.25
N ASP A 35 -40.02 -3.60 -4.83
CA ASP A 35 -40.66 -2.30 -5.03
C ASP A 35 -41.13 -2.20 -6.50
N GLU A 36 -42.38 -1.80 -6.70
CA GLU A 36 -43.15 -1.91 -7.95
C GLU A 36 -42.83 -0.84 -9.02
N ALA A 37 -43.12 -1.23 -10.26
CA ALA A 37 -42.70 -0.65 -11.53
C ALA A 37 -43.87 0.02 -12.27
N ASP A 38 -43.55 1.02 -13.12
CA ASP A 38 -44.40 1.46 -14.22
C ASP A 38 -44.07 0.71 -15.53
N GLU A 39 -45.13 0.47 -16.30
CA GLU A 39 -45.31 -0.54 -17.34
C GLU A 39 -44.61 -0.27 -18.69
N TRP A 40 -44.15 -1.34 -19.36
CA TRP A 40 -44.05 -1.42 -20.83
C TRP A 40 -44.85 -2.65 -21.30
N MET A 41 -45.88 -2.43 -22.12
CA MET A 41 -46.59 -3.49 -22.85
C MET A 41 -45.75 -3.96 -24.05
N MET A 42 -45.38 -5.25 -24.08
CA MET A 42 -44.78 -5.91 -25.23
C MET A 42 -45.79 -6.92 -25.79
N MET A 43 -46.51 -6.59 -26.87
CA MET A 43 -47.32 -7.59 -27.58
C MET A 43 -46.46 -8.33 -28.60
N ARG A 44 -46.45 -9.67 -28.50
CA ARG A 44 -45.85 -10.60 -29.46
C ARG A 44 -46.96 -11.22 -30.29
N GLU A 45 -46.88 -11.12 -31.60
CA GLU A 45 -47.68 -11.94 -32.50
C GLU A 45 -46.76 -12.70 -33.45
N MET A 46 -46.98 -14.02 -33.56
CA MET A 46 -46.35 -14.87 -34.57
C MET A 46 -47.24 -14.86 -35.80
N ASP A 47 -46.64 -14.64 -36.96
CA ASP A 47 -47.27 -14.96 -38.24
C ASP A 47 -46.51 -16.07 -38.97
N GLY A 48 -47.25 -16.88 -39.73
CA GLY A 48 -46.92 -18.21 -40.26
C GLY A 48 -45.77 -18.33 -41.28
N GLY A 49 -44.65 -17.66 -41.04
CA GLY A 49 -43.43 -17.71 -41.88
C GLY A 49 -42.10 -17.46 -41.14
N GLY A 50 -42.08 -17.41 -39.80
CA GLY A 50 -40.85 -17.53 -39.00
C GLY A 50 -39.93 -16.30 -38.87
N GLY A 51 -40.45 -15.07 -38.79
CA GLY A 51 -39.66 -13.85 -38.49
C GLY A 51 -40.37 -12.86 -37.57
N TRP A 52 -39.60 -12.10 -36.76
CA TRP A 52 -40.10 -11.11 -35.77
C TRP A 52 -40.11 -9.68 -36.35
N ARG A 53 -41.12 -8.85 -36.01
CA ARG A 53 -41.17 -7.39 -36.27
C ARG A 53 -41.37 -6.61 -34.95
N VAL A 54 -40.78 -5.42 -34.84
CA VAL A 54 -40.98 -4.44 -33.74
C VAL A 54 -41.38 -3.10 -34.37
N LEU A 55 -42.46 -2.48 -33.90
CA LEU A 55 -42.96 -1.15 -34.29
C LEU A 55 -42.87 -0.19 -33.08
N LEU A 56 -42.38 1.03 -33.27
CA LEU A 56 -42.42 2.14 -32.30
C LEU A 56 -43.01 3.39 -32.98
N PHE A 57 -44.03 3.99 -32.37
CA PHE A 57 -44.67 5.25 -32.78
C PHE A 57 -44.02 6.45 -32.09
N VAL A 58 -43.94 7.59 -32.79
CA VAL A 58 -43.61 8.92 -32.23
C VAL A 58 -44.87 9.78 -32.31
N SER A 59 -45.27 10.44 -31.22
CA SER A 59 -46.32 11.47 -31.22
C SER A 59 -45.71 12.86 -31.44
N SER A 60 -46.42 13.69 -32.19
CA SER A 60 -46.18 15.14 -32.37
C SER A 60 -47.34 15.92 -31.75
N PRO A 61 -47.13 17.08 -31.11
CA PRO A 61 -48.17 18.06 -30.87
C PRO A 61 -48.21 19.08 -32.03
N ASP A 62 -49.42 19.30 -32.56
CA ASP A 62 -49.84 20.20 -33.65
C ASP A 62 -49.97 19.58 -35.07
N ASN A 63 -51.23 19.59 -35.53
CA ASN A 63 -51.84 18.92 -36.69
C ASN A 63 -51.32 19.37 -38.08
N GLU A 64 -50.60 18.50 -38.82
CA GLU A 64 -50.72 18.31 -40.28
C GLU A 64 -50.24 16.89 -40.70
N PRO A 65 -50.78 16.27 -41.76
CA PRO A 65 -50.59 14.85 -42.06
C PRO A 65 -49.29 14.57 -42.83
N VAL A 66 -48.53 13.55 -42.39
CA VAL A 66 -47.40 13.00 -43.15
C VAL A 66 -47.90 11.80 -43.97
N GLU A 67 -47.96 11.95 -45.30
CA GLU A 67 -48.10 10.83 -46.22
C GLU A 67 -46.73 10.19 -46.54
N ASN A 68 -46.73 8.85 -46.53
CA ASN A 68 -45.74 7.91 -47.07
C ASN A 68 -44.54 7.49 -46.19
N LEU A 69 -44.75 6.39 -45.45
CA LEU A 69 -43.72 5.47 -44.96
C LEU A 69 -43.44 4.39 -46.02
N THR A 70 -42.18 4.02 -46.26
CA THR A 70 -41.81 2.80 -47.01
C THR A 70 -40.83 1.96 -46.19
N ILE A 71 -41.16 0.68 -46.01
CA ILE A 71 -40.40 -0.30 -45.20
C ILE A 71 -39.69 -1.28 -46.15
N TYR A 72 -38.41 -1.61 -45.90
CA TYR A 72 -37.71 -2.71 -46.57
C TYR A 72 -37.37 -3.85 -45.58
N THR A 73 -37.55 -5.09 -46.04
CA THR A 73 -37.25 -6.34 -45.30
C THR A 73 -36.33 -7.20 -46.19
N VAL A 74 -35.30 -7.86 -45.64
CA VAL A 74 -34.48 -8.85 -46.38
C VAL A 74 -34.14 -10.06 -45.49
N ASN A 75 -34.33 -11.27 -46.05
CA ASN A 75 -34.01 -12.59 -45.49
C ASN A 75 -32.93 -13.32 -46.35
N PRO A 76 -32.28 -14.39 -45.84
CA PRO A 76 -30.90 -14.78 -46.18
C PRO A 76 -30.77 -15.99 -47.13
N THR A 77 -29.68 -16.06 -47.92
CA THR A 77 -29.12 -17.31 -48.46
C THR A 77 -27.59 -17.21 -48.64
N THR A 78 -26.87 -18.21 -48.10
CA THR A 78 -25.41 -18.52 -48.20
C THR A 78 -25.09 -19.37 -49.45
N PRO A 79 -23.81 -19.62 -49.91
CA PRO A 79 -22.56 -19.70 -49.12
C PRO A 79 -21.24 -19.21 -49.79
N GLY A 80 -20.33 -18.65 -48.98
CA GLY A 80 -18.91 -18.41 -49.31
C GLY A 80 -18.14 -18.11 -48.02
N THR A 81 -17.29 -19.03 -47.59
CA THR A 81 -16.73 -19.13 -46.23
C THR A 81 -15.61 -18.13 -45.95
N THR A 82 -15.86 -17.18 -45.04
CA THR A 82 -14.86 -16.64 -44.11
C THR A 82 -15.24 -17.09 -42.69
N PRO A 83 -14.27 -17.48 -41.85
CA PRO A 83 -14.57 -18.16 -40.59
C PRO A 83 -15.20 -17.17 -39.60
N VAL A 84 -16.31 -17.59 -39.01
CA VAL A 84 -16.84 -17.03 -37.77
C VAL A 84 -15.73 -17.11 -36.70
N VAL A 85 -15.12 -15.98 -36.34
CA VAL A 85 -14.42 -15.88 -35.05
C VAL A 85 -15.51 -15.68 -34.01
N ARG A 86 -15.88 -16.77 -33.33
CA ARG A 86 -16.83 -16.78 -32.22
C ARG A 86 -16.39 -15.81 -31.13
N ARG A 87 -17.34 -15.05 -30.58
CA ARG A 87 -17.17 -14.10 -29.47
C ARG A 87 -16.88 -14.76 -28.09
N ASP A 88 -16.31 -15.97 -28.08
CA ASP A 88 -16.13 -16.81 -26.89
C ASP A 88 -14.68 -16.79 -26.33
N LYS A 89 -13.77 -15.96 -26.88
CA LYS A 89 -12.30 -16.14 -26.78
C LYS A 89 -11.45 -14.88 -26.55
N LEU A 90 -11.88 -13.88 -25.77
CA LEU A 90 -10.95 -12.84 -25.31
C LEU A 90 -10.11 -13.42 -24.16
N VAL A 91 -8.84 -13.74 -24.46
CA VAL A 91 -7.84 -14.20 -23.49
C VAL A 91 -6.76 -13.14 -23.38
N GLU A 92 -6.69 -12.45 -22.25
CA GLU A 92 -5.65 -11.44 -21.98
C GLU A 92 -4.48 -12.07 -21.24
N ILE A 93 -3.27 -11.83 -21.73
CA ILE A 93 -2.04 -12.31 -21.11
C ILE A 93 -1.38 -11.13 -20.39
N PHE A 94 -1.18 -11.24 -19.09
CA PHE A 94 -0.53 -10.24 -18.24
C PHE A 94 0.80 -10.74 -17.75
N PRO A 95 1.90 -10.38 -18.39
CA PRO A 95 3.17 -10.59 -17.76
C PRO A 95 3.45 -9.30 -16.92
N ASN A 96 4.07 -9.40 -15.74
CA ASN A 96 4.48 -8.26 -14.86
C ASN A 96 3.39 -7.60 -13.99
N TRP A 97 2.26 -8.27 -13.83
CA TRP A 97 1.18 -7.90 -12.91
C TRP A 97 1.65 -7.68 -11.46
N THR A 98 2.83 -8.17 -11.07
CA THR A 98 3.47 -7.86 -9.78
C THR A 98 3.80 -6.37 -9.58
N THR A 99 3.57 -5.49 -10.56
CA THR A 99 3.80 -4.03 -10.49
C THR A 99 2.57 -3.16 -10.80
N ALA A 100 1.45 -3.74 -11.27
CA ALA A 100 0.21 -3.02 -11.56
C ALA A 100 -1.00 -3.95 -11.44
N ASP A 101 -2.09 -3.46 -10.85
CA ASP A 101 -3.33 -4.21 -10.67
C ASP A 101 -4.32 -3.88 -11.79
N PRO A 102 -4.87 -4.87 -12.51
CA PRO A 102 -5.95 -4.69 -13.49
C PRO A 102 -7.25 -4.19 -12.83
N HIS A 103 -7.83 -3.09 -13.30
CA HIS A 103 -9.19 -2.69 -12.85
C HIS A 103 -10.09 -2.43 -14.06
N ASP A 104 -10.75 -3.49 -14.57
CA ASP A 104 -11.77 -3.37 -15.62
C ASP A 104 -13.09 -4.06 -15.25
N ALA A 105 -14.20 -3.57 -15.79
CA ALA A 105 -15.57 -4.01 -15.49
C ALA A 105 -16.14 -5.11 -16.42
N VAL A 106 -15.33 -5.65 -17.36
CA VAL A 106 -15.79 -6.55 -18.44
C VAL A 106 -15.38 -8.02 -18.18
N PRO A 107 -16.19 -9.05 -18.50
CA PRO A 107 -15.83 -10.45 -18.28
C PRO A 107 -14.87 -10.96 -19.37
N VAL A 108 -13.56 -10.74 -19.18
CA VAL A 108 -12.48 -11.27 -20.03
C VAL A 108 -11.76 -12.43 -19.30
N LYS A 109 -11.32 -13.47 -20.02
CA LYS A 109 -10.54 -14.57 -19.40
C LYS A 109 -9.06 -14.15 -19.33
N ARG A 110 -8.44 -14.14 -18.16
CA ARG A 110 -7.06 -13.63 -18.01
C ARG A 110 -6.06 -14.73 -17.68
N VAL A 111 -4.81 -14.58 -18.14
CA VAL A 111 -3.64 -15.41 -17.80
C VAL A 111 -2.50 -14.50 -17.34
N TYR A 112 -2.08 -14.63 -16.09
CA TYR A 112 -1.07 -13.81 -15.45
C TYR A 112 0.27 -14.55 -15.39
N LEU A 113 1.18 -14.29 -16.33
CA LEU A 113 2.49 -14.96 -16.36
C LEU A 113 3.41 -14.41 -15.27
N TYR A 114 4.00 -15.32 -14.48
CA TYR A 114 4.92 -14.98 -13.40
C TYR A 114 6.38 -15.20 -13.80
N SER A 115 6.73 -16.40 -14.28
CA SER A 115 8.10 -16.75 -14.66
C SER A 115 8.16 -17.66 -15.87
N ALA A 116 9.34 -17.72 -16.48
CA ALA A 116 9.71 -18.69 -17.48
C ALA A 116 11.03 -19.34 -17.12
N THR A 117 11.07 -20.66 -17.11
CA THR A 117 12.24 -21.43 -16.68
C THR A 117 12.59 -22.50 -17.71
N LEU A 118 13.86 -22.56 -18.10
CA LEU A 118 14.39 -23.60 -18.97
C LEU A 118 14.38 -24.94 -18.23
N THR A 119 13.80 -25.98 -18.83
CA THR A 119 13.87 -27.34 -18.32
C THR A 119 15.23 -27.93 -18.63
N LEU A 120 15.88 -28.52 -17.64
CA LEU A 120 17.13 -29.25 -17.86
C LEU A 120 16.86 -30.52 -18.67
N GLN A 121 17.82 -30.97 -19.48
CA GLN A 121 17.67 -32.15 -20.35
C GLN A 121 17.27 -33.44 -19.61
N GLN A 122 17.52 -33.50 -18.31
CA GLN A 122 17.26 -34.65 -17.45
C GLN A 122 15.79 -34.72 -16.98
N THR A 123 15.00 -33.66 -17.18
CA THR A 123 13.56 -33.60 -16.82
C THR A 123 12.68 -34.02 -18.01
N PRO A 124 11.83 -35.05 -17.88
CA PRO A 124 10.88 -35.44 -18.92
C PRO A 124 9.85 -34.34 -19.27
N PRO A 125 9.40 -34.25 -20.54
CA PRO A 125 9.86 -35.02 -21.71
C PRO A 125 11.29 -34.63 -22.14
N SER A 126 12.06 -35.61 -22.65
CA SER A 126 13.45 -35.39 -23.07
C SER A 126 13.52 -34.44 -24.26
N GLY A 127 14.06 -33.25 -24.04
CA GLY A 127 14.15 -32.17 -25.00
C GLY A 127 14.43 -30.85 -24.29
N SER A 128 14.79 -29.81 -25.04
CA SER A 128 14.92 -28.46 -24.47
C SER A 128 13.53 -27.84 -24.45
N HIS A 129 12.95 -27.64 -23.27
CA HIS A 129 11.63 -27.01 -23.11
C HIS A 129 11.72 -25.78 -22.21
N ILE A 130 10.82 -24.83 -22.38
CA ILE A 130 10.63 -23.74 -21.42
C ILE A 130 9.27 -23.92 -20.76
N ARG A 131 9.24 -23.86 -19.42
CA ARG A 131 8.01 -23.90 -18.64
C ARG A 131 7.68 -22.51 -18.12
N LEU A 132 6.44 -22.05 -18.32
CA LEU A 132 5.94 -20.80 -17.77
C LEU A 132 4.96 -21.07 -16.64
N THR A 133 5.19 -20.47 -15.48
CA THR A 133 4.26 -20.49 -14.34
C THR A 133 3.34 -19.28 -14.43
N ALA A 134 2.03 -19.47 -14.25
CA ALA A 134 1.03 -18.42 -14.39
C ALA A 134 -0.22 -18.64 -13.53
N PHE A 135 -1.02 -17.59 -13.31
CA PHE A 135 -2.41 -17.69 -12.85
C PHE A 135 -3.39 -17.56 -14.00
N GLN A 136 -4.60 -18.12 -13.91
CA GLN A 136 -5.60 -18.06 -14.96
C GLN A 136 -7.03 -18.00 -14.39
N GLU A 137 -7.94 -17.19 -14.95
CA GLU A 137 -9.31 -17.01 -14.43
C GLU A 137 -10.31 -18.09 -14.91
N LYS A 138 -10.18 -18.60 -16.15
CA LYS A 138 -11.02 -19.68 -16.73
C LYS A 138 -10.28 -20.43 -17.83
N ARG A 139 -10.75 -21.61 -18.26
CA ARG A 139 -10.15 -22.33 -19.41
C ARG A 139 -10.05 -21.45 -20.67
N VAL A 140 -8.82 -21.33 -21.17
CA VAL A 140 -8.46 -20.62 -22.39
C VAL A 140 -8.23 -21.61 -23.53
N GLY A 141 -8.39 -21.16 -24.78
CA GLY A 141 -8.12 -21.99 -25.97
C GLY A 141 -6.64 -22.36 -26.09
N GLN A 142 -6.28 -23.15 -27.12
CA GLN A 142 -4.87 -23.50 -27.38
C GLN A 142 -4.03 -22.24 -27.57
N LEU A 143 -2.96 -22.11 -26.79
CA LEU A 143 -2.03 -20.99 -26.88
C LEU A 143 -0.79 -21.41 -27.67
N THR A 144 -0.10 -20.42 -28.22
CA THR A 144 1.18 -20.53 -28.93
C THR A 144 2.25 -19.84 -28.10
N CYS A 145 3.37 -20.54 -27.85
CA CYS A 145 4.55 -19.95 -27.26
C CYS A 145 5.39 -19.22 -28.31
N CYS A 146 5.94 -18.10 -27.88
CA CYS A 146 6.76 -17.23 -28.72
C CYS A 146 8.11 -17.02 -28.04
N PHE A 147 9.19 -17.38 -28.74
CA PHE A 147 10.56 -17.21 -28.25
C PHE A 147 11.23 -16.05 -28.95
N ARG A 148 11.94 -15.23 -28.17
CA ARG A 148 12.70 -14.08 -28.68
C ARG A 148 14.12 -14.09 -28.13
N ARG A 149 15.11 -13.97 -29.04
CA ARG A 149 16.55 -13.84 -28.75
C ARG A 149 16.99 -12.40 -28.99
N HIS A 150 18.15 -12.01 -28.42
CA HIS A 150 18.76 -10.71 -28.67
C HIS A 150 19.16 -10.55 -30.16
N GLY A 151 18.26 -9.99 -30.97
CA GLY A 151 18.52 -9.58 -32.36
C GLY A 151 18.15 -10.57 -33.49
N SER A 152 17.30 -11.59 -33.26
CA SER A 152 16.84 -12.52 -34.32
C SER A 152 15.32 -12.77 -34.30
N ASP A 153 14.79 -13.40 -35.36
CA ASP A 153 13.37 -13.70 -35.61
C ASP A 153 12.68 -14.46 -34.46
N THR A 154 11.38 -14.19 -34.26
CA THR A 154 10.54 -14.89 -33.29
C THR A 154 10.20 -16.29 -33.78
N ILE A 155 10.53 -17.29 -32.97
CA ILE A 155 10.20 -18.68 -33.28
C ILE A 155 8.99 -19.08 -32.43
N THR A 156 8.04 -19.80 -33.03
CA THR A 156 6.85 -20.29 -32.36
C THR A 156 6.96 -21.76 -32.00
N SER A 157 6.28 -22.15 -30.92
CA SER A 157 5.94 -23.54 -30.65
C SER A 157 4.56 -23.58 -29.99
N PRO A 158 3.74 -24.63 -30.15
CA PRO A 158 2.50 -24.76 -29.39
C PRO A 158 2.76 -24.73 -27.87
N ALA A 159 1.88 -24.06 -27.12
CA ALA A 159 1.88 -24.09 -25.66
C ALA A 159 0.98 -25.22 -25.17
N HIS A 160 1.54 -26.10 -24.35
CA HIS A 160 0.79 -27.19 -23.74
C HIS A 160 0.67 -26.95 -22.25
N ILE A 161 -0.55 -27.01 -21.71
CA ILE A 161 -0.73 -27.07 -20.26
C ILE A 161 -0.19 -28.42 -19.81
N VAL A 162 0.87 -28.40 -19.01
CA VAL A 162 1.47 -29.62 -18.43
C VAL A 162 1.08 -29.79 -16.96
N HIS A 163 0.58 -28.72 -16.33
CA HIS A 163 0.09 -28.76 -14.96
C HIS A 163 -0.94 -27.66 -14.68
N SER A 164 -1.92 -27.96 -13.82
CA SER A 164 -2.94 -27.03 -13.30
C SER A 164 -3.34 -27.49 -11.89
N LEU A 165 -3.50 -26.56 -10.94
CA LEU A 165 -3.91 -26.87 -9.56
C LEU A 165 -5.43 -27.00 -9.37
N ALA A 166 -6.22 -26.51 -10.31
CA ALA A 166 -7.67 -26.67 -10.33
C ALA A 166 -8.10 -27.24 -11.69
N ASP A 167 -9.26 -27.90 -11.72
CA ASP A 167 -9.91 -28.27 -12.98
C ASP A 167 -10.45 -26.99 -13.64
N PRO A 168 -9.93 -26.59 -14.81
CA PRO A 168 -10.36 -25.37 -15.49
C PRO A 168 -11.85 -25.35 -15.85
N ASP A 169 -12.52 -26.52 -15.86
CA ASP A 169 -13.93 -26.68 -16.22
C ASP A 169 -14.87 -26.71 -14.98
N ASN A 170 -14.34 -26.69 -13.75
CA ASN A 170 -15.10 -26.83 -12.50
C ASN A 170 -14.94 -25.65 -11.51
N ILE A 171 -14.64 -24.45 -12.03
CA ILE A 171 -14.50 -23.21 -11.24
C ILE A 171 -15.85 -22.49 -11.22
N ASN A 172 -16.49 -22.48 -10.04
CA ASN A 172 -17.87 -22.01 -9.88
C ASN A 172 -18.00 -20.48 -9.72
N ASP A 173 -16.94 -19.76 -9.34
CA ASP A 173 -16.95 -18.30 -9.15
C ASP A 173 -16.15 -17.60 -10.26
N GLN A 174 -16.73 -16.56 -10.87
CA GLN A 174 -16.06 -15.78 -11.92
C GLN A 174 -14.96 -14.84 -11.39
N ARG A 175 -14.74 -14.82 -10.07
CA ARG A 175 -13.76 -13.96 -9.39
C ARG A 175 -12.43 -14.65 -9.08
N GLU A 176 -12.35 -15.97 -9.21
CA GLU A 176 -11.20 -16.80 -8.81
C GLU A 176 -10.18 -17.00 -9.95
N VAL A 177 -8.91 -17.22 -9.58
CA VAL A 177 -7.78 -17.58 -10.46
C VAL A 177 -7.12 -18.89 -10.00
N PHE A 178 -6.64 -19.70 -10.92
CA PHE A 178 -5.92 -20.95 -10.63
C PHE A 178 -4.51 -20.94 -11.20
N ALA A 179 -3.60 -21.63 -10.52
CA ALA A 179 -2.21 -21.75 -10.99
C ALA A 179 -2.10 -22.77 -12.13
N VAL A 180 -1.35 -22.42 -13.17
CA VAL A 180 -1.15 -23.22 -14.38
C VAL A 180 0.31 -23.15 -14.83
N VAL A 181 0.83 -24.27 -15.35
CA VAL A 181 2.16 -24.34 -15.97
C VAL A 181 2.02 -24.70 -17.45
N TYR A 182 2.48 -23.78 -18.30
CA TYR A 182 2.58 -23.97 -19.74
C TYR A 182 3.96 -24.50 -20.11
N GLN A 183 4.03 -25.43 -21.07
CA GLN A 183 5.28 -25.95 -21.63
C GLN A 183 5.37 -25.61 -23.11
N CYS A 184 6.54 -25.08 -23.47
CA CYS A 184 6.90 -24.69 -24.82
C CYS A 184 8.11 -25.50 -25.28
N HIS A 185 8.08 -26.03 -26.50
CA HIS A 185 9.23 -26.75 -27.07
C HIS A 185 10.25 -25.76 -27.65
N VAL A 186 11.52 -25.85 -27.25
CA VAL A 186 12.59 -24.97 -27.74
C VAL A 186 13.19 -25.57 -29.01
N PRO A 187 13.05 -24.92 -30.18
CA PRO A 187 13.48 -25.47 -31.46
C PRO A 187 14.96 -25.17 -31.82
N PHE A 188 15.78 -24.70 -30.86
CA PHE A 188 17.18 -24.31 -31.06
C PHE A 188 18.08 -24.78 -29.90
N SER A 189 19.41 -24.67 -30.07
CA SER A 189 20.40 -25.26 -29.14
C SER A 189 20.39 -24.58 -27.75
N PRO A 190 20.53 -25.34 -26.64
CA PRO A 190 20.58 -24.78 -25.28
C PRO A 190 21.68 -23.74 -25.03
N LEU A 191 22.80 -23.85 -25.75
CA LEU A 191 23.94 -22.91 -25.67
C LEU A 191 23.58 -21.50 -26.17
N GLU A 192 22.45 -21.36 -26.88
CA GLU A 192 21.98 -20.09 -27.44
C GLU A 192 20.89 -19.41 -26.59
N LEU A 193 20.55 -19.98 -25.42
CA LEU A 193 19.46 -19.50 -24.55
C LEU A 193 19.84 -18.33 -23.63
N THR A 194 21.12 -17.98 -23.53
CA THR A 194 21.57 -16.85 -22.70
C THR A 194 20.96 -15.54 -23.22
N GLY A 195 19.99 -15.00 -22.48
CA GLY A 195 19.24 -13.79 -22.84
C GLY A 195 17.93 -14.01 -23.62
N ALA A 196 17.47 -15.26 -23.75
CA ALA A 196 16.18 -15.58 -24.37
C ALA A 196 14.99 -15.13 -23.50
N ARG A 197 13.88 -14.76 -24.15
CA ARG A 197 12.62 -14.38 -23.51
C ARG A 197 11.46 -15.13 -24.15
N VAL A 198 10.41 -15.40 -23.40
CA VAL A 198 9.25 -16.17 -23.87
C VAL A 198 7.93 -15.54 -23.42
N THR A 199 6.89 -15.73 -24.21
CA THR A 199 5.49 -15.46 -23.84
C THR A 199 4.56 -16.52 -24.44
N VAL A 200 3.28 -16.48 -24.10
CA VAL A 200 2.21 -17.27 -24.71
C VAL A 200 1.13 -16.36 -25.27
N THR A 201 0.45 -16.78 -26.32
CA THR A 201 -0.62 -16.01 -26.96
C THR A 201 -1.69 -16.93 -27.53
N PRO A 202 -2.98 -16.58 -27.50
CA PRO A 202 -4.02 -17.30 -28.25
C PRO A 202 -3.95 -17.05 -29.76
N ASP A 203 -3.16 -16.06 -30.19
CA ASP A 203 -3.04 -15.63 -31.58
C ASP A 203 -2.04 -16.53 -32.36
N PRO A 204 -2.30 -16.83 -33.65
CA PRO A 204 -1.31 -17.44 -34.53
C PRO A 204 -0.02 -16.61 -34.69
N ALA A 205 -0.04 -15.30 -34.48
CA ALA A 205 1.12 -14.42 -34.54
C ALA A 205 1.70 -14.08 -33.15
N CYS A 206 3.03 -14.05 -33.05
CA CYS A 206 3.70 -13.69 -31.81
C CYS A 206 3.61 -12.20 -31.48
N PRO A 207 3.46 -11.82 -30.20
CA PRO A 207 3.48 -10.42 -29.80
C PRO A 207 4.77 -9.73 -30.28
N VAL A 208 4.66 -8.57 -30.94
CA VAL A 208 5.83 -7.84 -31.52
C VAL A 208 6.70 -7.19 -30.44
N GLU A 209 6.25 -7.30 -29.23
CA GLU A 209 6.28 -6.27 -28.24
C GLU A 209 7.05 -7.01 -27.11
N ASP A 210 8.38 -6.74 -27.01
CA ASP A 210 9.44 -7.45 -26.23
C ASP A 210 9.11 -7.70 -24.74
N ASN A 211 8.17 -6.91 -24.34
CA ASN A 211 7.56 -6.61 -23.11
C ASN A 211 6.79 -7.85 -22.78
N ASN A 212 5.87 -8.26 -23.67
CA ASN A 212 4.97 -9.38 -23.46
C ASN A 212 5.75 -10.64 -23.08
N TYR A 213 7.06 -10.65 -23.34
CA TYR A 213 8.00 -11.70 -23.02
C TYR A 213 8.67 -11.51 -21.67
N ILE A 214 8.72 -12.57 -20.88
CA ILE A 214 9.50 -12.65 -19.65
C ILE A 214 10.87 -13.30 -19.90
N PRO A 215 11.91 -12.87 -19.16
CA PRO A 215 13.22 -13.50 -19.26
C PRO A 215 13.15 -14.98 -18.89
N VAL A 216 13.82 -15.81 -19.68
CA VAL A 216 13.98 -17.24 -19.40
C VAL A 216 15.07 -17.38 -18.35
N TYR A 217 14.69 -17.87 -17.17
CA TYR A 217 15.61 -18.27 -16.14
C TYR A 217 16.22 -19.64 -16.47
N THR A 218 17.54 -19.76 -16.33
CA THR A 218 18.24 -21.04 -16.45
C THR A 218 18.55 -21.54 -15.04
N PRO A 219 18.01 -22.70 -14.62
CA PRO A 219 18.32 -23.28 -13.33
C PRO A 219 19.82 -23.55 -13.17
N GLU A 220 20.36 -23.20 -12.01
CA GLU A 220 21.72 -23.57 -11.63
C GLU A 220 21.82 -25.09 -11.44
N VAL A 221 22.87 -25.71 -11.98
CA VAL A 221 23.14 -27.14 -11.79
C VAL A 221 24.12 -27.32 -10.63
N VAL A 222 23.60 -27.81 -9.50
CA VAL A 222 24.38 -28.05 -8.28
C VAL A 222 24.36 -29.55 -7.99
N LYS A 223 25.38 -30.26 -8.48
CA LYS A 223 25.51 -31.72 -8.25
C LYS A 223 25.70 -32.00 -6.76
N GLY A 224 24.98 -32.97 -6.20
CA GLY A 224 24.95 -33.21 -4.75
C GLY A 224 24.25 -32.09 -3.96
N GLY A 225 23.61 -31.14 -4.65
CA GLY A 225 22.96 -29.99 -4.05
C GLY A 225 21.63 -30.37 -3.38
N LEU A 226 21.39 -29.79 -2.21
CA LEU A 226 20.14 -29.86 -1.48
C LEU A 226 19.53 -28.46 -1.38
N ALA A 227 18.29 -28.31 -1.85
CA ALA A 227 17.58 -27.05 -1.76
C ALA A 227 16.22 -27.16 -1.06
N ILE A 228 15.74 -26.03 -0.54
CA ILE A 228 14.39 -25.88 0.02
C ILE A 228 13.56 -25.00 -0.90
N CYS A 229 12.36 -25.49 -1.14
CA CYS A 229 11.26 -24.79 -1.76
C CYS A 229 10.25 -24.36 -0.70
N GLY A 230 10.32 -23.10 -0.30
CA GLY A 230 9.50 -22.56 0.77
C GLY A 230 8.19 -21.96 0.27
N LYS A 231 7.20 -21.97 1.15
CA LYS A 231 5.93 -21.25 0.99
C LYS A 231 6.15 -19.73 0.93
N VAL A 232 5.10 -18.99 0.57
CA VAL A 232 5.08 -17.51 0.63
C VAL A 232 5.48 -16.99 2.02
N ALA A 233 6.33 -15.96 2.04
CA ALA A 233 6.73 -15.24 3.24
C ALA A 233 5.86 -13.99 3.44
N PHE A 234 5.15 -13.93 4.56
CA PHE A 234 4.20 -12.85 4.88
C PHE A 234 4.35 -12.35 6.33
N GLY A 235 4.33 -11.02 6.48
CA GLY A 235 4.95 -10.31 7.59
C GLY A 235 4.32 -10.46 8.97
N SER A 236 3.02 -10.76 9.08
CA SER A 236 2.37 -10.88 10.39
C SER A 236 2.64 -12.22 11.10
N LEU A 237 3.19 -13.21 10.39
CA LEU A 237 3.37 -14.58 10.88
C LEU A 237 4.84 -14.98 11.13
N LEU A 238 5.81 -14.16 10.68
CA LEU A 238 7.23 -14.49 10.75
C LEU A 238 7.92 -13.82 11.94
N ASP A 239 8.52 -14.63 12.80
CA ASP A 239 9.37 -14.17 13.89
C ASP A 239 10.83 -14.18 13.43
N PRO A 240 11.54 -13.02 13.41
CA PRO A 240 12.91 -12.95 12.89
C PRO A 240 13.89 -13.93 13.53
N LEU A 241 13.64 -14.32 14.79
CA LEU A 241 14.51 -15.18 15.57
C LEU A 241 14.31 -16.66 15.26
N LYS A 242 13.06 -17.11 15.27
CA LYS A 242 12.73 -18.45 14.77
C LYS A 242 13.16 -18.64 13.33
N LEU A 243 13.11 -17.58 12.53
CA LEU A 243 13.57 -17.58 11.16
C LEU A 243 15.09 -17.75 11.04
N VAL A 244 15.89 -17.01 11.82
CA VAL A 244 17.36 -17.20 11.91
C VAL A 244 17.68 -18.61 12.39
N GLU A 245 16.98 -19.10 13.41
CA GLU A 245 17.14 -20.46 13.93
C GLU A 245 16.88 -21.53 12.87
N TRP A 246 15.78 -21.38 12.13
CA TRP A 246 15.44 -22.25 11.02
C TRP A 246 16.52 -22.20 9.95
N PHE A 247 16.95 -21.01 9.49
CA PHE A 247 18.02 -20.88 8.50
C PHE A 247 19.34 -21.56 8.92
N GLU A 248 19.80 -21.34 10.14
CA GLU A 248 21.02 -21.98 10.64
C GLU A 248 20.86 -23.49 10.82
N MET A 249 19.67 -23.96 11.21
CA MET A 249 19.38 -25.40 11.28
C MET A 249 19.38 -26.03 9.88
N GLN A 250 18.81 -25.38 8.88
CA GLN A 250 18.86 -25.87 7.50
C GLN A 250 20.31 -25.95 6.99
N LYS A 251 21.15 -24.97 7.32
CA LYS A 251 22.59 -25.02 7.00
C LYS A 251 23.29 -26.22 7.65
N LEU A 252 23.00 -26.49 8.94
CA LEU A 252 23.58 -27.66 9.63
C LEU A 252 23.14 -28.99 9.02
N LEU A 253 21.89 -29.06 8.55
CA LEU A 253 21.38 -30.22 7.84
C LEU A 253 21.95 -30.38 6.42
N GLY A 254 22.78 -29.43 5.96
CA GLY A 254 23.48 -29.47 4.69
C GLY A 254 22.69 -28.87 3.52
N VAL A 255 21.73 -27.98 3.78
CA VAL A 255 21.00 -27.25 2.74
C VAL A 255 21.89 -26.18 2.11
N ASP A 256 21.99 -26.19 0.79
CA ASP A 256 22.83 -25.27 0.02
C ASP A 256 22.07 -24.03 -0.48
N LYS A 257 20.75 -24.16 -0.71
CA LYS A 257 19.92 -23.09 -1.24
C LYS A 257 18.50 -23.14 -0.70
N ILE A 258 17.91 -21.97 -0.46
CA ILE A 258 16.53 -21.80 -0.04
C ILE A 258 15.90 -20.79 -0.97
N GLN A 259 14.72 -21.11 -1.50
CA GLN A 259 13.94 -20.18 -2.30
C GLN A 259 12.59 -19.90 -1.65
N ILE A 260 12.24 -18.62 -1.53
CA ILE A 260 10.93 -18.16 -1.06
C ILE A 260 10.38 -17.01 -1.92
N LEU A 261 9.07 -16.78 -1.83
CA LEU A 261 8.38 -15.66 -2.46
C LEU A 261 7.95 -14.64 -1.39
N ASP A 262 8.25 -13.36 -1.56
CA ASP A 262 8.04 -12.26 -0.60
C ASP A 262 6.74 -11.49 -0.88
N PHE A 263 5.82 -11.51 0.09
CA PHE A 263 4.55 -10.78 0.06
C PHE A 263 4.55 -9.61 1.05
N GLY A 264 5.55 -8.72 0.95
CA GLY A 264 5.58 -7.45 1.68
C GLY A 264 5.81 -7.61 3.18
N ASN A 265 7.05 -7.87 3.58
CA ASN A 265 7.44 -8.08 4.98
C ASN A 265 7.93 -6.79 5.67
N PRO A 266 7.77 -6.68 7.02
CA PRO A 266 8.31 -5.57 7.80
C PRO A 266 9.85 -5.52 7.76
N GLU A 267 10.42 -4.38 8.16
CA GLU A 267 11.85 -4.11 8.01
C GLU A 267 12.75 -5.13 8.75
N ASN A 268 12.35 -5.59 9.94
CA ASN A 268 13.09 -6.56 10.75
C ASN A 268 13.22 -7.95 10.08
N VAL A 269 12.15 -8.46 9.47
CA VAL A 269 12.17 -9.70 8.68
C VAL A 269 12.96 -9.49 7.39
N THR A 270 12.79 -8.33 6.75
CA THR A 270 13.54 -7.94 5.55
C THR A 270 15.05 -7.90 5.81
N ARG A 271 15.51 -7.47 7.00
CA ARG A 271 16.92 -7.50 7.39
C ARG A 271 17.48 -8.92 7.47
N VAL A 272 16.73 -9.87 8.05
CA VAL A 272 17.12 -11.28 8.10
C VAL A 272 17.22 -11.87 6.69
N PHE A 273 16.23 -11.62 5.84
CA PHE A 273 16.28 -12.07 4.45
C PHE A 273 17.48 -11.48 3.70
N LYS A 274 17.74 -10.17 3.82
CA LYS A 274 18.92 -9.53 3.22
C LYS A 274 20.23 -10.18 3.68
N TYR A 275 20.36 -10.52 4.96
CA TYR A 275 21.53 -11.22 5.46
C TYR A 275 21.72 -12.58 4.76
N TYR A 276 20.69 -13.43 4.72
CA TYR A 276 20.81 -14.75 4.08
C TYR A 276 20.86 -14.71 2.55
N GLN A 277 20.36 -13.63 1.92
CA GLN A 277 20.63 -13.37 0.51
C GLN A 277 22.11 -13.08 0.27
N ASN A 278 22.71 -12.24 1.12
CA ASN A 278 24.12 -11.87 1.01
C ASN A 278 25.06 -13.05 1.28
N THR A 279 24.67 -14.01 2.12
CA THR A 279 25.43 -15.26 2.30
C THR A 279 25.28 -16.24 1.15
N GLY A 280 24.36 -15.99 0.20
CA GLY A 280 24.08 -16.85 -0.94
C GLY A 280 23.13 -18.02 -0.66
N LEU A 281 22.70 -18.20 0.60
CA LEU A 281 21.76 -19.26 1.00
C LEU A 281 20.34 -18.99 0.49
N LEU A 282 19.87 -17.74 0.58
CA LEU A 282 18.48 -17.38 0.26
C LEU A 282 18.35 -16.72 -1.11
N SER A 283 17.40 -17.19 -1.91
CA SER A 283 16.86 -16.50 -3.09
C SER A 283 15.41 -16.10 -2.83
N ILE A 284 15.15 -14.80 -2.85
CA ILE A 284 13.83 -14.23 -2.56
C ILE A 284 13.31 -13.48 -3.79
N PHE A 285 12.04 -13.66 -4.10
CA PHE A 285 11.39 -13.05 -5.27
C PHE A 285 10.11 -12.33 -4.88
N PRO A 286 9.81 -11.15 -5.45
CA PRO A 286 8.58 -10.43 -5.12
C PRO A 286 7.34 -11.24 -5.53
N TYR A 287 6.32 -11.17 -4.71
CA TYR A 287 5.03 -11.81 -4.92
C TYR A 287 3.90 -10.84 -4.64
N LYS A 288 2.88 -10.90 -5.49
CA LYS A 288 1.60 -10.22 -5.31
C LYS A 288 0.51 -11.25 -5.59
N LEU A 289 -0.76 -10.91 -5.40
CA LEU A 289 -1.87 -11.80 -5.74
C LEU A 289 -2.72 -11.19 -6.86
N PRO A 290 -2.95 -11.90 -8.00
CA PRO A 290 -3.79 -11.41 -9.09
C PRO A 290 -5.24 -11.89 -8.91
N GLY A 291 -6.21 -11.25 -9.55
CA GLY A 291 -7.62 -11.64 -9.46
C GLY A 291 -8.36 -11.03 -8.27
N ARG A 292 -9.67 -11.30 -8.17
CA ARG A 292 -10.58 -10.60 -7.25
C ARG A 292 -10.78 -11.38 -5.93
N PRO A 293 -11.07 -10.69 -4.81
CA PRO A 293 -11.04 -9.24 -4.63
C PRO A 293 -9.61 -8.67 -4.74
N TRP A 294 -9.51 -7.50 -5.35
CA TRP A 294 -8.23 -6.80 -5.56
C TRP A 294 -7.59 -6.45 -4.22
N GLY A 295 -6.27 -6.60 -4.11
CA GLY A 295 -5.52 -6.31 -2.88
C GLY A 295 -5.74 -7.32 -1.75
N ARG A 296 -6.27 -8.53 -2.01
CA ARG A 296 -6.38 -9.58 -0.99
C ARG A 296 -4.99 -9.97 -0.45
N GLY A 297 -4.94 -10.30 0.84
CA GLY A 297 -3.73 -10.75 1.53
C GLY A 297 -3.86 -12.16 2.10
N PHE A 298 -2.89 -12.57 2.93
CA PHE A 298 -2.91 -13.84 3.66
C PHE A 298 -3.41 -13.63 5.11
N THR A 299 -4.65 -13.18 5.28
CA THR A 299 -5.29 -12.90 6.58
C THR A 299 -6.32 -13.98 6.97
N ASP A 300 -6.73 -14.03 8.24
CA ASP A 300 -7.74 -14.99 8.71
C ASP A 300 -9.11 -14.79 8.02
N GLU A 301 -9.47 -13.55 7.69
CA GLU A 301 -10.69 -13.22 6.95
C GLU A 301 -10.64 -13.73 5.51
N THR A 302 -9.44 -13.81 4.92
CA THR A 302 -9.24 -14.37 3.56
C THR A 302 -9.03 -15.89 3.55
N ARG A 303 -8.74 -16.52 4.70
CA ARG A 303 -8.52 -17.98 4.83
C ARG A 303 -9.74 -18.84 4.54
N VAL A 304 -10.93 -18.24 4.54
CA VAL A 304 -12.17 -18.91 4.14
C VAL A 304 -12.38 -18.94 2.62
N LEU A 305 -11.58 -18.19 1.85
CA LEU A 305 -11.69 -18.14 0.39
C LEU A 305 -11.03 -19.37 -0.23
N TYR A 306 -11.72 -20.02 -1.17
CA TYR A 306 -11.17 -21.15 -1.93
C TYR A 306 -9.89 -20.76 -2.71
N GLN A 307 -9.83 -19.50 -3.16
CA GLN A 307 -8.68 -18.88 -3.80
C GLN A 307 -7.36 -19.00 -3.01
N LEU A 308 -7.41 -19.01 -1.67
CA LEU A 308 -6.19 -18.97 -0.86
C LEU A 308 -5.31 -20.21 -1.07
N ASN A 309 -5.90 -21.39 -1.28
CA ASN A 309 -5.13 -22.61 -1.54
C ASN A 309 -4.27 -22.48 -2.81
N GLN A 310 -4.82 -21.85 -3.85
CA GLN A 310 -4.10 -21.59 -5.10
C GLN A 310 -2.96 -20.59 -4.87
N ASP A 311 -3.25 -19.53 -4.10
CA ASP A 311 -2.29 -18.47 -3.77
C ASP A 311 -1.11 -18.99 -2.92
N GLU A 312 -1.35 -20.01 -2.08
CA GLU A 312 -0.35 -20.66 -1.22
C GLU A 312 0.47 -21.74 -1.93
N ASP A 313 -0.13 -22.48 -2.87
CA ASP A 313 0.54 -23.55 -3.62
C ASP A 313 1.35 -23.05 -4.82
N PHE A 314 1.02 -21.85 -5.34
CA PHE A 314 1.73 -21.23 -6.46
C PHE A 314 3.26 -21.09 -6.23
N PRO A 315 3.74 -20.62 -5.07
CA PRO A 315 5.17 -20.63 -4.72
C PRO A 315 5.87 -21.97 -4.94
N ILE A 316 5.23 -23.09 -4.58
CA ILE A 316 5.81 -24.44 -4.66
C ILE A 316 5.95 -24.87 -6.13
N LEU A 317 4.97 -24.54 -6.97
CA LEU A 317 5.04 -24.77 -8.41
C LEU A 317 6.18 -24.00 -9.06
N GLU A 318 6.29 -22.73 -8.72
CA GLU A 318 7.29 -21.83 -9.28
C GLU A 318 8.72 -22.27 -8.90
N CYS A 319 8.93 -22.48 -7.61
CA CYS A 319 10.26 -22.74 -7.09
C CYS A 319 10.80 -24.12 -7.51
N ARG A 320 9.93 -25.13 -7.67
CA ARG A 320 10.34 -26.43 -8.24
C ARG A 320 11.05 -26.30 -9.58
N LEU A 321 10.59 -25.37 -10.43
CA LEU A 321 11.20 -25.17 -11.75
C LEU A 321 12.59 -24.54 -11.62
N ARG A 322 12.76 -23.56 -10.74
CA ARG A 322 14.03 -22.84 -10.55
C ARG A 322 15.10 -23.67 -9.84
N LEU A 323 14.68 -24.58 -8.96
CA LEU A 323 15.56 -25.49 -8.24
C LEU A 323 15.77 -26.83 -8.97
N ALA A 324 15.35 -26.95 -10.23
CA ALA A 324 15.40 -28.21 -10.97
C ALA A 324 16.82 -28.78 -11.19
N GLY A 325 17.87 -27.97 -11.04
CA GLY A 325 19.26 -28.41 -11.15
C GLY A 325 19.92 -28.87 -9.85
N TYR A 326 19.17 -28.88 -8.75
CA TYR A 326 19.60 -29.49 -7.49
C TYR A 326 19.26 -30.99 -7.49
N GLU A 327 20.06 -31.79 -6.76
CA GLU A 327 19.85 -33.24 -6.68
C GLU A 327 18.64 -33.60 -5.83
N TYR A 328 18.47 -32.89 -4.70
CA TYR A 328 17.33 -33.03 -3.80
C TYR A 328 16.67 -31.67 -3.56
N VAL A 329 15.34 -31.65 -3.59
CA VAL A 329 14.55 -30.47 -3.22
C VAL A 329 13.50 -30.85 -2.18
N MET A 330 13.40 -30.07 -1.11
CA MET A 330 12.41 -30.24 -0.05
C MET A 330 11.30 -29.20 -0.20
N GLY A 331 10.05 -29.61 -0.13
CA GLY A 331 8.92 -28.68 0.01
C GLY A 331 8.51 -28.61 1.47
N ILE A 332 9.04 -27.64 2.22
CA ILE A 332 8.76 -27.46 3.65
C ILE A 332 8.54 -25.99 3.99
N ASP A 333 7.78 -25.74 5.04
CA ASP A 333 7.46 -24.41 5.56
C ASP A 333 8.59 -23.90 6.49
N MET A 334 8.63 -22.59 6.77
CA MET A 334 9.69 -21.94 7.58
C MET A 334 9.60 -22.24 9.08
N ASP A 335 8.70 -23.13 9.48
CA ASP A 335 8.51 -23.67 10.82
C ASP A 335 8.66 -25.21 10.87
N GLU A 336 9.14 -25.80 9.78
CA GLU A 336 9.30 -27.25 9.61
C GLU A 336 10.75 -27.65 9.37
N ILE A 337 11.16 -28.77 9.98
CA ILE A 337 12.51 -29.32 9.86
C ILE A 337 12.41 -30.82 9.58
N ILE A 338 12.89 -31.28 8.42
CA ILE A 338 13.08 -32.72 8.19
C ILE A 338 14.30 -33.16 8.99
N LEU A 339 14.11 -34.08 9.92
CA LEU A 339 15.15 -34.54 10.83
C LEU A 339 15.45 -36.03 10.62
N PRO A 340 16.64 -36.38 10.09
CA PRO A 340 17.04 -37.78 9.90
C PRO A 340 17.42 -38.40 11.24
N ARG A 341 16.91 -39.57 11.60
CA ARG A 341 17.09 -40.15 12.95
C ARG A 341 18.51 -40.66 13.21
N ASN A 342 19.18 -41.20 12.19
CA ASN A 342 20.48 -41.85 12.32
C ASN A 342 21.65 -41.04 11.75
N GLU A 343 21.38 -39.98 10.98
CA GLU A 343 22.38 -39.14 10.32
C GLU A 343 22.40 -37.72 10.90
N LEU A 344 23.51 -36.98 10.76
CA LEU A 344 23.61 -35.56 11.14
C LEU A 344 23.26 -34.61 9.99
N SER A 345 23.18 -35.07 8.74
CA SER A 345 22.79 -34.23 7.61
C SER A 345 21.79 -34.96 6.72
N LEU A 346 21.06 -34.18 5.92
CA LEU A 346 20.00 -34.71 5.07
C LEU A 346 20.55 -35.39 3.81
N LYS A 347 21.70 -34.95 3.28
CA LYS A 347 22.28 -35.53 2.05
C LYS A 347 22.61 -37.03 2.18
N PRO A 348 23.31 -37.53 3.24
CA PRO A 348 23.51 -38.96 3.43
C PRO A 348 22.20 -39.74 3.62
N CYS A 349 21.24 -39.16 4.36
CA CYS A 349 19.93 -39.77 4.55
C CYS A 349 19.16 -39.90 3.23
N PHE A 350 19.18 -38.86 2.40
CA PHE A 350 18.56 -38.86 1.08
C PHE A 350 19.31 -39.78 0.11
N GLN A 351 20.63 -39.89 0.22
CA GLN A 351 21.41 -40.87 -0.54
C GLN A 351 21.01 -42.32 -0.19
N GLN A 352 20.73 -42.62 1.08
CA GLN A 352 20.21 -43.94 1.47
C GLN A 352 18.78 -44.16 0.95
N ILE A 353 17.93 -43.13 0.98
CA ILE A 353 16.52 -43.23 0.54
C ILE A 353 16.41 -43.38 -0.98
N PHE A 354 17.14 -42.57 -1.74
CA PHE A 354 17.03 -42.49 -3.20
C PHE A 354 18.13 -43.23 -3.96
N GLY A 355 19.33 -43.35 -3.40
CA GLY A 355 20.49 -43.93 -4.09
C GLY A 355 20.34 -45.42 -4.35
N GLU A 356 19.65 -46.15 -3.47
CA GLU A 356 19.32 -47.57 -3.67
C GLU A 356 18.17 -47.79 -4.67
N ASN A 357 17.46 -46.72 -5.04
CA ASN A 357 16.24 -46.83 -5.82
C ASN A 357 16.19 -45.84 -7.00
N PRO A 358 16.56 -46.30 -8.21
CA PRO A 358 16.63 -45.43 -9.39
C PRO A 358 15.25 -44.94 -9.87
N VAL A 359 14.15 -45.54 -9.42
CA VAL A 359 12.77 -45.20 -9.83
C VAL A 359 11.96 -44.49 -8.73
N LEU A 360 12.57 -44.19 -7.57
CA LEU A 360 11.91 -43.41 -6.52
C LEU A 360 11.99 -41.91 -6.86
N ALA A 361 10.84 -41.24 -6.96
CA ALA A 361 10.76 -39.80 -7.28
C ALA A 361 10.72 -38.91 -6.05
N ALA A 362 9.93 -39.28 -5.04
CA ALA A 362 9.74 -38.49 -3.85
C ALA A 362 9.49 -39.36 -2.62
N ALA A 363 9.86 -38.81 -1.47
CA ALA A 363 9.71 -39.41 -0.17
C ALA A 363 8.91 -38.47 0.73
N PHE A 364 7.79 -38.96 1.24
CA PHE A 364 6.96 -38.27 2.23
C PHE A 364 7.40 -38.63 3.64
N PHE A 365 7.37 -37.66 4.54
CA PHE A 365 7.72 -37.87 5.94
C PHE A 365 6.49 -37.61 6.81
N HIS A 366 6.36 -38.42 7.86
CA HIS A 366 5.37 -38.15 8.90
C HIS A 366 5.75 -36.90 9.68
N VAL A 367 4.74 -36.21 10.22
CA VAL A 367 4.89 -34.98 10.98
C VAL A 367 4.72 -35.26 12.46
N GLN A 368 5.65 -34.77 13.25
CA GLN A 368 5.51 -34.60 14.68
C GLN A 368 5.25 -33.12 14.95
N PHE A 369 4.07 -32.82 15.49
CA PHE A 369 3.72 -31.45 15.84
C PHE A 369 4.29 -31.13 17.21
N PHE A 370 5.22 -30.19 17.26
CA PHE A 370 5.77 -29.58 18.46
C PHE A 370 4.95 -28.33 18.76
N VAL A 371 3.90 -28.52 19.55
CA VAL A 371 2.94 -27.48 19.89
C VAL A 371 3.38 -26.75 21.14
N GLU A 372 3.48 -25.42 21.08
CA GLU A 372 3.98 -24.59 22.19
C GLU A 372 3.19 -24.81 23.50
N GLU A 373 1.89 -25.03 23.38
CA GLU A 373 0.95 -25.28 24.46
C GLU A 373 1.19 -26.62 25.19
N PHE A 374 1.95 -27.56 24.61
CA PHE A 374 2.39 -28.78 25.32
C PHE A 374 3.41 -28.48 26.43
N GLY A 375 3.96 -27.26 26.41
CA GLY A 375 4.94 -26.76 27.34
C GLY A 375 6.37 -27.16 26.96
N PRO A 376 7.36 -26.31 27.28
CA PRO A 376 8.76 -26.61 27.05
C PRO A 376 9.25 -27.75 27.94
N GLU A 377 10.11 -28.60 27.40
CA GLU A 377 10.76 -29.69 28.13
C GLU A 377 12.02 -29.19 28.85
N ASP A 378 12.81 -28.36 28.17
CA ASP A 378 13.97 -27.66 28.74
C ASP A 378 13.69 -26.15 28.64
N LYS A 379 13.16 -25.55 29.72
CA LYS A 379 12.76 -24.13 29.76
C LYS A 379 13.92 -23.16 29.53
N ASP A 380 15.13 -23.60 29.84
CA ASP A 380 16.35 -22.81 29.78
C ASP A 380 17.12 -23.06 28.47
N ALA A 381 16.66 -24.02 27.65
CA ALA A 381 17.26 -24.28 26.36
C ALA A 381 17.17 -23.04 25.47
N PRO A 382 18.32 -22.61 24.90
CA PRO A 382 18.38 -21.42 24.08
C PRO A 382 17.38 -21.45 22.93
N LEU A 383 17.58 -22.31 21.97
CA LEU A 383 16.82 -22.20 20.74
C LEU A 383 15.40 -22.77 20.89
N HIS A 384 14.42 -22.23 20.15
CA HIS A 384 13.02 -22.65 20.23
C HIS A 384 12.86 -24.16 20.02
N VAL A 385 13.54 -24.72 19.02
CA VAL A 385 13.52 -26.15 18.67
C VAL A 385 14.17 -27.03 19.74
N LEU A 386 15.07 -26.47 20.55
CA LEU A 386 15.70 -27.16 21.68
C LEU A 386 14.85 -27.10 22.96
N ARG A 387 13.94 -26.12 23.04
CA ARG A 387 13.08 -25.86 24.19
C ARG A 387 11.81 -26.71 24.17
N TYR A 388 11.17 -26.79 23.00
CA TYR A 388 9.93 -27.53 22.79
C TYR A 388 10.26 -28.91 22.24
N LEU A 389 10.43 -29.90 23.12
CA LEU A 389 10.76 -31.28 22.76
C LEU A 389 9.55 -32.24 22.89
N LYS A 390 8.41 -31.76 23.37
CA LYS A 390 7.17 -32.53 23.39
C LYS A 390 6.48 -32.40 22.05
N SER A 391 6.09 -33.54 21.48
CA SER A 391 5.38 -33.60 20.22
C SER A 391 4.21 -34.56 20.29
N THR A 392 3.37 -34.55 19.27
CA THR A 392 2.49 -35.69 19.00
C THR A 392 3.32 -36.91 18.59
N PRO A 393 2.78 -38.15 18.67
CA PRO A 393 3.24 -39.25 17.84
C PRO A 393 3.31 -38.82 16.37
N ALA A 394 4.22 -39.41 15.60
CA ALA A 394 4.36 -39.11 14.18
C ALA A 394 3.05 -39.44 13.45
N ARG A 395 2.49 -38.46 12.74
CA ARG A 395 1.23 -38.59 12.02
C ARG A 395 1.40 -38.34 10.53
N TRP A 396 0.44 -38.79 9.73
CA TRP A 396 0.50 -38.64 8.27
C TRP A 396 -0.18 -37.34 7.80
N GLU A 397 -1.00 -36.74 8.66
CA GLU A 397 -1.68 -35.47 8.46
C GLU A 397 -0.65 -34.33 8.29
N CYS A 398 -0.87 -33.46 7.31
CA CYS A 398 0.03 -32.35 6.95
C CYS A 398 1.45 -32.74 6.51
N GLN A 399 1.67 -33.99 6.09
CA GLN A 399 2.96 -34.45 5.56
C GLN A 399 3.62 -33.47 4.57
N LYS A 400 4.95 -33.51 4.56
CA LYS A 400 5.79 -32.84 3.57
C LYS A 400 6.74 -33.84 2.95
N TYR A 401 7.48 -33.40 1.96
CA TYR A 401 8.23 -34.30 1.11
C TYR A 401 9.55 -33.70 0.65
N THR A 402 10.46 -34.61 0.32
CA THR A 402 11.63 -34.32 -0.49
C THR A 402 11.50 -35.07 -1.80
N TYR A 403 12.05 -34.52 -2.88
CA TYR A 403 11.93 -35.11 -4.20
C TYR A 403 13.17 -34.88 -5.06
N ILE A 404 13.35 -35.75 -6.04
CA ILE A 404 14.33 -35.59 -7.11
C ILE A 404 13.63 -34.84 -8.25
N PRO A 405 14.07 -33.61 -8.60
CA PRO A 405 13.39 -32.82 -9.63
C PRO A 405 13.23 -33.52 -10.97
N ALA A 406 14.23 -34.30 -11.40
CA ALA A 406 14.22 -35.08 -12.64
C ALA A 406 13.14 -36.18 -12.70
N ARG A 407 12.59 -36.59 -11.55
CA ARG A 407 11.65 -37.73 -11.43
C ARG A 407 10.24 -37.30 -11.03
N THR A 408 10.04 -36.02 -10.72
CA THR A 408 8.80 -35.48 -10.16
C THR A 408 8.07 -34.62 -11.18
N ASN A 409 6.75 -34.78 -11.31
CA ASN A 409 5.91 -34.10 -12.29
C ASN A 409 5.16 -32.86 -11.75
N GLN A 410 4.63 -32.89 -10.52
CA GLN A 410 3.88 -31.78 -9.91
C GLN A 410 4.01 -31.78 -8.39
N GLY A 411 3.82 -30.63 -7.74
CA GLY A 411 3.88 -30.49 -6.29
C GLY A 411 3.02 -29.35 -5.78
N THR A 412 2.38 -29.57 -4.64
CA THR A 412 1.68 -28.59 -3.81
C THR A 412 2.30 -28.55 -2.43
N THR A 413 1.80 -27.72 -1.54
CA THR A 413 2.31 -27.60 -0.16
C THR A 413 2.34 -28.95 0.60
N HIS A 414 1.45 -29.91 0.29
CA HIS A 414 1.35 -31.20 1.01
C HIS A 414 1.37 -32.45 0.10
N SER A 415 1.48 -32.27 -1.22
CA SER A 415 1.43 -33.37 -2.17
C SER A 415 2.50 -33.21 -3.24
N VAL A 416 2.98 -34.33 -3.76
CA VAL A 416 3.89 -34.38 -4.90
C VAL A 416 3.57 -35.61 -5.74
N SER A 417 3.53 -35.46 -7.05
CA SER A 417 3.25 -36.56 -7.97
C SER A 417 4.44 -36.84 -8.88
N PRO A 418 4.80 -38.12 -9.08
CA PRO A 418 5.94 -38.52 -9.88
C PRO A 418 5.65 -38.46 -11.39
N TYR A 419 6.70 -38.49 -12.22
CA TYR A 419 6.53 -38.80 -13.64
C TYR A 419 6.14 -40.28 -13.83
N PRO A 420 5.47 -40.64 -14.95
CA PRO A 420 5.19 -42.03 -15.28
C PRO A 420 6.46 -42.90 -15.24
N GLY A 421 6.38 -44.08 -14.62
CA GLY A 421 7.53 -44.97 -14.41
C GLY A 421 8.30 -44.72 -13.11
N PHE A 422 8.01 -43.63 -12.40
CA PHE A 422 8.51 -43.38 -11.05
C PHE A 422 7.38 -43.47 -10.03
N TYR A 423 7.74 -43.67 -8.77
CA TYR A 423 6.77 -43.73 -7.68
C TYR A 423 7.19 -42.90 -6.47
N THR A 424 6.26 -42.68 -5.55
CA THR A 424 6.51 -42.00 -4.27
C THR A 424 6.38 -42.99 -3.13
N THR A 425 7.19 -42.82 -2.08
CA THR A 425 7.09 -43.65 -0.88
C THR A 425 6.89 -42.81 0.37
N ARG A 426 6.41 -43.44 1.44
CA ARG A 426 6.40 -42.86 2.78
C ARG A 426 7.57 -43.42 3.56
N ILE A 427 8.29 -42.53 4.24
CA ILE A 427 9.43 -42.90 5.06
C ILE A 427 8.96 -43.18 6.48
N ALA A 428 9.40 -44.31 7.03
CA ALA A 428 9.12 -44.66 8.40
C ALA A 428 9.75 -43.63 9.35
N SER A 429 9.02 -43.26 10.40
CA SER A 429 9.39 -42.17 11.32
C SER A 429 10.65 -42.44 12.15
N ASP A 430 11.10 -43.70 12.20
CA ASP A 430 12.36 -44.16 12.78
C ASP A 430 13.56 -43.94 11.85
N LYS A 431 13.35 -43.65 10.55
CA LYS A 431 14.40 -43.22 9.62
C LYS A 431 14.51 -41.70 9.55
N ALA A 432 13.39 -41.00 9.35
CA ALA A 432 13.33 -39.54 9.32
C ALA A 432 11.89 -39.06 9.59
N VAL A 433 11.76 -37.86 10.16
CA VAL A 433 10.47 -37.28 10.55
C VAL A 433 10.52 -35.77 10.36
N ILE A 434 9.38 -35.13 10.11
CA ILE A 434 9.28 -33.68 10.13
C ILE A 434 8.97 -33.23 11.55
N HIS A 435 9.78 -32.32 12.06
CA HIS A 435 9.45 -31.51 13.22
C HIS A 435 8.70 -30.28 12.74
N HIS A 436 7.42 -30.14 13.13
CA HIS A 436 6.62 -28.95 12.83
C HIS A 436 6.40 -28.15 14.11
N TYR A 437 7.02 -26.98 14.22
CA TYR A 437 6.98 -26.13 15.40
C TYR A 437 5.91 -25.05 15.28
N ARG A 438 4.83 -25.15 16.06
CA ARG A 438 3.67 -24.25 15.89
C ARG A 438 2.89 -23.98 17.18
N LYS A 439 1.98 -23.01 17.10
CA LYS A 439 0.87 -22.85 18.05
C LYS A 439 -0.22 -23.89 17.81
N CYS A 440 -1.07 -24.10 18.80
CA CYS A 440 -2.16 -25.06 18.72
C CYS A 440 -3.02 -24.85 17.45
N PRO A 441 -3.22 -25.90 16.63
CA PRO A 441 -4.07 -25.79 15.45
C PRO A 441 -5.54 -25.61 15.82
N HIS A 442 -6.25 -24.68 15.17
CA HIS A 442 -7.70 -24.48 15.36
C HIS A 442 -8.56 -25.72 15.07
N VAL A 443 -8.04 -26.66 14.27
CA VAL A 443 -8.74 -27.92 13.92
C VAL A 443 -8.66 -28.98 15.01
N TRP A 444 -7.86 -28.76 16.06
CA TRP A 444 -7.83 -29.67 17.19
C TRP A 444 -8.94 -29.30 18.19
N PRO A 445 -9.91 -30.21 18.46
CA PRO A 445 -11.00 -29.95 19.40
C PRO A 445 -10.49 -29.59 20.81
N THR A 446 -9.32 -30.14 21.17
CA THR A 446 -8.57 -29.80 22.38
C THR A 446 -7.07 -29.81 22.07
N CYS A 447 -6.32 -28.88 22.66
CA CYS A 447 -4.85 -28.81 22.53
C CYS A 447 -4.12 -29.83 23.44
N THR A 448 -4.79 -30.90 23.85
CA THR A 448 -4.27 -31.92 24.77
C THR A 448 -4.33 -33.33 24.17
N PRO A 449 -3.78 -33.58 22.96
CA PRO A 449 -3.63 -34.93 22.47
C PRO A 449 -2.59 -35.69 23.30
N THR A 450 -2.54 -37.02 23.16
CA THR A 450 -1.42 -37.82 23.69
C THR A 450 -0.11 -37.29 23.10
N THR A 451 0.85 -36.97 23.97
CA THR A 451 2.17 -36.44 23.59
C THR A 451 3.27 -37.47 23.88
N ILE A 452 4.37 -37.36 23.14
CA ILE A 452 5.64 -38.05 23.36
C ILE A 452 6.74 -37.01 23.49
N THR A 453 7.88 -37.37 24.05
CA THR A 453 9.06 -36.49 24.09
C THR A 453 10.07 -36.95 23.07
N ASP A 454 10.43 -36.06 22.14
CA ASP A 454 11.40 -36.30 21.09
C ASP A 454 12.60 -35.36 21.27
N ARG A 455 13.72 -35.92 21.74
CA ARG A 455 14.96 -35.15 21.99
C ARG A 455 15.94 -35.19 20.81
N SER A 456 15.56 -35.77 19.67
CA SER A 456 16.51 -36.05 18.60
C SER A 456 17.14 -34.80 17.98
N ILE A 457 16.50 -33.64 18.05
CA ILE A 457 17.09 -32.37 17.56
C ILE A 457 18.21 -31.84 18.47
N THR A 458 18.29 -32.29 19.73
CA THR A 458 19.29 -31.81 20.69
C THR A 458 20.72 -32.21 20.35
N ARG A 459 20.95 -33.20 19.48
CA ARG A 459 22.30 -33.55 18.99
C ARG A 459 22.96 -32.43 18.20
N PHE A 460 22.18 -31.48 17.69
CA PHE A 460 22.68 -30.29 16.98
C PHE A 460 22.96 -29.12 17.92
N LYS A 461 22.68 -29.24 19.23
CA LYS A 461 22.77 -28.14 20.20
C LYS A 461 24.14 -27.47 20.22
N THR A 462 25.23 -28.25 20.18
CA THR A 462 26.60 -27.74 20.24
C THR A 462 26.97 -26.88 19.03
N ASP A 463 26.41 -27.19 17.85
CA ASP A 463 26.71 -26.48 16.62
C ASP A 463 25.71 -25.37 16.32
N LEU A 464 24.43 -25.57 16.66
CA LEU A 464 23.35 -24.64 16.32
C LEU A 464 23.36 -23.40 17.24
N VAL A 465 23.62 -23.57 18.54
CA VAL A 465 23.60 -22.46 19.50
C VAL A 465 24.61 -21.36 19.15
N PRO A 466 25.90 -21.66 18.87
CA PRO A 466 26.88 -20.62 18.53
C PRO A 466 26.65 -19.95 17.17
N ARG A 467 25.95 -20.62 16.24
CA ARG A 467 25.63 -20.07 14.91
C ARG A 467 24.52 -19.05 14.95
N VAL A 468 23.53 -19.32 15.80
CA VAL A 468 22.40 -18.43 16.04
C VAL A 468 22.79 -17.32 17.03
N ARG A 469 23.82 -17.52 17.84
CA ARG A 469 24.38 -16.54 18.78
C ARG A 469 25.90 -16.52 18.68
N PRO A 470 26.51 -15.64 17.87
CA PRO A 470 27.97 -15.59 17.77
C PRO A 470 28.58 -15.35 19.16
N SER A 471 29.48 -16.24 19.54
CA SER A 471 30.19 -16.21 20.83
C SER A 471 31.02 -14.94 20.96
N VAL A 472 30.69 -14.11 21.96
CA VAL A 472 31.65 -13.26 22.65
C VAL A 472 32.78 -14.16 23.17
N PRO A 473 34.07 -13.77 23.09
CA PRO A 473 35.19 -14.65 23.44
C PRO A 473 35.01 -15.26 24.83
N GLU A 474 35.33 -16.56 24.95
CA GLU A 474 35.45 -17.25 26.23
C GLU A 474 36.57 -16.61 27.06
N THR A 475 36.24 -15.59 27.85
CA THR A 475 37.02 -15.25 29.04
C THR A 475 36.23 -15.66 30.27
N THR A 476 36.84 -16.59 30.98
CA THR A 476 36.55 -17.05 32.34
C THR A 476 35.25 -17.83 32.53
N SER A 477 35.45 -19.11 32.86
CA SER A 477 34.48 -20.04 33.41
C SER A 477 33.73 -19.41 34.59
N VAL A 478 32.48 -19.01 34.36
CA VAL A 478 31.50 -18.74 35.42
C VAL A 478 30.57 -19.98 35.54
N PRO A 479 30.21 -20.43 36.75
CA PRO A 479 29.52 -21.71 36.94
C PRO A 479 28.16 -21.78 36.23
N ARG A 480 27.88 -22.96 35.67
CA ARG A 480 26.77 -23.30 34.75
C ARG A 480 25.35 -23.35 35.37
N ASN A 481 25.01 -22.50 36.34
CA ASN A 481 23.72 -22.56 37.05
C ASN A 481 23.07 -21.19 37.35
N SER A 482 23.08 -20.24 36.42
CA SER A 482 22.24 -19.03 36.54
C SER A 482 21.50 -18.74 35.22
N PRO A 483 20.18 -18.44 35.27
CA PRO A 483 19.43 -18.13 34.06
C PRO A 483 20.00 -16.85 33.44
N LEU A 484 20.47 -16.94 32.20
CA LEU A 484 21.00 -15.81 31.42
C LEU A 484 19.94 -14.70 31.35
N VAL A 485 20.26 -13.52 31.87
CA VAL A 485 19.42 -12.30 31.76
C VAL A 485 20.09 -11.37 30.77
N GLU A 486 19.37 -10.99 29.73
CA GLU A 486 19.87 -10.04 28.72
C GLU A 486 19.25 -8.66 28.93
N ILE A 487 20.11 -7.63 28.92
CA ILE A 487 19.74 -6.25 29.21
C ILE A 487 19.93 -5.44 27.94
N PHE A 488 18.86 -4.81 27.46
CA PHE A 488 18.86 -4.00 26.24
C PHE A 488 18.77 -2.52 26.59
N PRO A 489 19.90 -1.79 26.60
CA PRO A 489 19.95 -0.36 26.85
C PRO A 489 19.50 0.41 25.60
N ASN A 490 18.59 1.38 25.77
CA ASN A 490 18.17 2.29 24.70
C ASN A 490 17.80 1.59 23.37
N TRP A 491 17.04 0.50 23.50
CA TRP A 491 16.61 -0.37 22.40
C TRP A 491 15.74 0.35 21.35
N THR A 492 15.40 1.62 21.56
CA THR A 492 14.66 2.48 20.61
C THR A 492 15.41 2.71 19.29
N THR A 493 16.72 2.42 19.21
CA THR A 493 17.54 2.63 18.01
C THR A 493 17.89 1.37 17.20
N ALA A 494 17.65 0.15 17.71
CA ALA A 494 17.87 -1.11 16.98
C ALA A 494 17.04 -2.27 17.58
N ASP A 495 16.42 -3.09 16.72
CA ASP A 495 15.69 -4.28 17.17
C ASP A 495 16.68 -5.32 17.72
N PRO A 496 16.51 -5.77 18.97
CA PRO A 496 17.35 -6.81 19.53
C PRO A 496 17.00 -8.18 18.94
N HIS A 497 17.83 -8.62 18.00
CA HIS A 497 17.77 -9.98 17.46
C HIS A 497 18.60 -10.93 18.35
N ASP A 498 18.00 -11.90 19.06
CA ASP A 498 18.48 -13.32 19.11
C ASP A 498 17.63 -14.30 19.95
N VAL A 499 17.80 -15.60 19.71
CA VAL A 499 16.82 -16.72 19.82
C VAL A 499 16.85 -17.55 21.14
N VAL A 500 16.86 -16.96 22.36
CA VAL A 500 16.96 -17.74 23.64
C VAL A 500 15.92 -17.36 24.69
N PRO A 501 15.48 -18.25 25.62
CA PRO A 501 14.64 -17.87 26.75
C PRO A 501 15.57 -17.28 27.81
N VAL A 502 16.29 -16.26 27.40
CA VAL A 502 16.88 -15.34 28.35
C VAL A 502 15.74 -14.49 28.87
N LYS A 503 15.67 -14.30 30.19
CA LYS A 503 14.75 -13.31 30.74
C LYS A 503 15.29 -11.95 30.30
N ARG A 504 14.52 -11.17 29.56
CA ARG A 504 14.99 -9.90 29.00
C ARG A 504 14.48 -8.73 29.81
N VAL A 505 15.32 -7.72 29.89
CA VAL A 505 14.97 -6.40 30.43
C VAL A 505 15.32 -5.35 29.38
N TYR A 506 14.31 -4.70 28.84
CA TYR A 506 14.43 -3.62 27.86
C TYR A 506 14.41 -2.29 28.61
N LEU A 507 15.60 -1.74 28.89
CA LEU A 507 15.72 -0.47 29.61
C LEU A 507 15.32 0.69 28.68
N TYR A 508 14.30 1.44 29.08
CA TYR A 508 13.81 2.59 28.33
C TYR A 508 14.42 3.89 28.86
N SER A 509 14.29 4.16 30.16
CA SER A 509 14.86 5.35 30.78
C SER A 509 15.33 5.10 32.21
N ALA A 510 16.18 6.01 32.70
CA ALA A 510 16.59 6.07 34.09
C ALA A 510 16.35 7.49 34.60
N THR A 511 15.63 7.61 35.72
CA THR A 511 15.22 8.89 36.29
C THR A 511 15.59 8.97 37.76
N LEU A 512 16.21 10.08 38.17
CA LEU A 512 16.51 10.35 39.57
C LEU A 512 15.24 10.69 40.35
N THR A 513 15.02 10.07 41.52
CA THR A 513 13.88 10.38 42.38
C THR A 513 14.12 11.69 43.12
N LEU A 514 13.10 12.54 43.18
CA LEU A 514 13.13 13.74 44.02
C LEU A 514 12.95 13.35 45.50
N HIS A 515 13.67 14.02 46.40
CA HIS A 515 13.69 13.71 47.85
C HIS A 515 12.31 13.67 48.53
N GLN A 516 11.30 14.32 47.95
CA GLN A 516 9.93 14.40 48.46
C GLN A 516 9.03 13.24 47.99
N THR A 517 9.54 12.35 47.14
CA THR A 517 8.79 11.19 46.63
C THR A 517 9.17 9.93 47.42
N PRO A 518 8.22 9.22 48.05
CA PRO A 518 8.53 8.00 48.80
C PRO A 518 9.09 6.87 47.91
N PRO A 519 10.03 6.05 48.42
CA PRO A 519 10.68 6.16 49.74
C PRO A 519 11.73 7.28 49.79
N ASN A 520 11.89 7.90 50.97
CA ASN A 520 12.83 9.01 51.16
C ASN A 520 14.29 8.56 50.97
N GLY A 521 15.01 9.21 50.05
CA GLY A 521 16.42 8.91 49.73
C GLY A 521 16.78 9.30 48.30
N SER A 522 18.09 9.32 47.97
CA SER A 522 18.56 9.45 46.58
C SER A 522 18.45 8.08 45.89
N HIS A 523 17.43 7.89 45.05
CA HIS A 523 17.26 6.66 44.28
C HIS A 523 17.25 6.96 42.77
N ILE A 524 17.69 5.99 41.97
CA ILE A 524 17.50 6.02 40.52
C ILE A 524 16.44 4.98 40.17
N ARG A 525 15.39 5.41 39.45
CA ARG A 525 14.34 4.54 38.95
C ARG A 525 14.54 4.26 37.47
N LEU A 526 14.63 3.00 37.08
CA LEU A 526 14.72 2.59 35.68
C LEU A 526 13.36 2.06 35.22
N THR A 527 12.78 2.69 34.20
CA THR A 527 11.61 2.14 33.50
C THR A 527 12.07 1.15 32.45
N ALA A 528 11.43 0.00 32.44
CA ALA A 528 11.78 -1.07 31.54
C ALA A 528 10.56 -1.89 31.15
N PHE A 529 10.68 -2.61 30.05
CA PHE A 529 9.85 -3.78 29.81
C PHE A 529 10.60 -5.03 30.21
N GLN A 530 9.90 -6.00 30.79
CA GLN A 530 10.50 -7.22 31.30
C GLN A 530 9.74 -8.46 30.82
N GLU A 531 10.46 -9.53 30.51
CA GLU A 531 9.89 -10.85 30.20
C GLU A 531 9.95 -11.77 31.45
N LYS A 532 8.80 -12.09 32.04
CA LYS A 532 8.64 -12.83 33.33
C LYS A 532 9.48 -12.25 34.48
N ARG A 533 9.36 -12.76 35.72
CA ARG A 533 10.20 -12.32 36.84
C ARG A 533 11.68 -12.71 36.64
N VAL A 534 12.56 -11.72 36.56
CA VAL A 534 14.02 -11.89 36.59
C VAL A 534 14.49 -12.04 38.05
N GLY A 535 15.59 -12.75 38.29
CA GLY A 535 16.21 -12.83 39.63
C GLY A 535 16.67 -11.44 40.13
N GLN A 536 17.25 -11.39 41.32
CA GLN A 536 17.78 -10.13 41.86
C GLN A 536 18.85 -9.58 40.90
N LEU A 537 18.65 -8.35 40.42
CA LEU A 537 19.62 -7.65 39.56
C LEU A 537 20.45 -6.70 40.42
N THR A 538 21.65 -6.38 39.94
CA THR A 538 22.56 -5.39 40.49
C THR A 538 22.56 -4.16 39.58
N CYS A 539 22.31 -3.00 40.14
CA CYS A 539 22.52 -1.72 39.48
C CYS A 539 24.00 -1.39 39.42
N CYS A 540 24.47 -0.96 38.26
CA CYS A 540 25.82 -0.47 38.04
C CYS A 540 25.74 1.00 37.67
N LEU A 541 26.28 1.86 38.53
CA LEU A 541 26.25 3.31 38.39
C LEU A 541 27.67 3.84 38.11
N ARG A 542 27.79 4.68 37.07
CA ARG A 542 29.03 5.38 36.72
C ARG A 542 28.85 6.89 36.85
N GLY A 543 29.68 7.50 37.70
CA GLY A 543 29.82 8.95 37.81
C GLY A 543 30.89 9.49 36.84
N HIS A 544 30.97 10.81 36.70
CA HIS A 544 31.97 11.44 35.83
C HIS A 544 33.39 11.28 36.43
N GLY A 545 34.12 10.23 36.02
CA GLY A 545 35.53 10.01 36.37
C GLY A 545 35.80 9.22 37.66
N SER A 546 34.81 8.51 38.21
CA SER A 546 34.93 7.70 39.44
C SER A 546 34.67 6.20 39.21
N ASP A 547 35.09 5.38 40.19
CA ASP A 547 34.87 3.93 40.24
C ASP A 547 33.36 3.58 40.15
N THR A 548 33.04 2.46 39.51
CA THR A 548 31.65 2.00 39.33
C THR A 548 31.06 1.57 40.68
N VAL A 549 29.86 2.07 41.00
CA VAL A 549 29.18 1.79 42.27
C VAL A 549 28.05 0.81 42.02
N THR A 550 28.00 -0.26 42.81
CA THR A 550 26.97 -1.31 42.74
C THR A 550 25.92 -1.16 43.83
N SER A 551 24.67 -1.43 43.50
CA SER A 551 23.56 -1.46 44.46
C SER A 551 22.50 -2.47 44.03
N PRO A 552 21.77 -3.15 44.94
CA PRO A 552 20.68 -4.03 44.55
C PRO A 552 19.56 -3.29 43.78
N ALA A 553 19.05 -3.89 42.71
CA ALA A 553 17.90 -3.41 41.96
C ALA A 553 16.61 -4.06 42.48
N HIS A 554 15.69 -3.26 42.99
CA HIS A 554 14.39 -3.73 43.50
C HIS A 554 13.26 -3.30 42.57
N ILE A 555 12.33 -4.20 42.23
CA ILE A 555 11.11 -3.82 41.52
C ILE A 555 10.21 -3.09 42.53
N VAL A 556 9.93 -1.82 42.26
CA VAL A 556 9.03 -0.99 43.09
C VAL A 556 7.68 -0.78 42.43
N HIS A 557 7.57 -1.05 41.13
CA HIS A 557 6.33 -0.96 40.40
C HIS A 557 6.28 -1.95 39.23
N SER A 558 5.08 -2.45 38.94
CA SER A 558 4.82 -3.37 37.84
C SER A 558 3.37 -3.26 37.41
N LEU A 559 3.12 -3.10 36.11
CA LEU A 559 1.77 -3.00 35.56
C LEU A 559 1.06 -4.36 35.44
N ALA A 560 1.79 -5.47 35.57
CA ALA A 560 1.24 -6.82 35.67
C ALA A 560 1.87 -7.56 36.86
N ASN A 561 1.20 -8.58 37.39
CA ASN A 561 1.80 -9.42 38.42
C ASN A 561 2.95 -10.25 37.82
N PRO A 562 4.22 -10.04 38.23
CA PRO A 562 5.37 -10.76 37.67
C PRO A 562 5.30 -12.28 37.85
N ASP A 563 4.50 -12.74 38.83
CA ASP A 563 4.35 -14.14 39.20
C ASP A 563 3.13 -14.83 38.54
N ASN A 564 2.24 -14.08 37.86
CA ASN A 564 1.00 -14.60 37.26
C ASN A 564 0.79 -14.16 35.80
N ILE A 565 1.84 -14.29 34.98
CA ILE A 565 1.77 -13.98 33.55
C ILE A 565 1.43 -15.25 32.77
N ASN A 566 0.23 -15.26 32.15
CA ASN A 566 -0.34 -16.43 31.50
C ASN A 566 0.30 -16.75 30.14
N ASP A 567 0.82 -15.77 29.40
CA ASP A 567 1.49 -15.99 28.09
C ASP A 567 3.00 -15.66 28.16
N GLN A 568 3.84 -16.52 27.60
CA GLN A 568 5.29 -16.34 27.53
C GLN A 568 5.75 -15.31 26.49
N ARG A 569 4.83 -14.75 25.71
CA ARG A 569 5.09 -13.74 24.66
C ARG A 569 4.93 -12.30 25.09
N GLU A 570 4.28 -12.08 26.23
CA GLU A 570 3.96 -10.75 26.75
C GLU A 570 5.15 -10.16 27.52
N VAL A 571 5.33 -8.86 27.37
CA VAL A 571 6.23 -8.06 28.20
C VAL A 571 5.39 -7.17 29.11
N PHE A 572 5.85 -6.94 30.32
CA PHE A 572 5.17 -6.04 31.23
C PHE A 572 6.08 -4.90 31.61
N ALA A 573 5.47 -3.73 31.79
CA ALA A 573 6.20 -2.56 32.23
C ALA A 573 6.57 -2.70 33.72
N VAL A 574 7.83 -2.44 34.02
CA VAL A 574 8.39 -2.48 35.38
C VAL A 574 9.19 -1.22 35.68
N VAL A 575 9.26 -0.90 36.96
CA VAL A 575 10.17 0.13 37.48
C VAL A 575 11.12 -0.53 38.48
N TYR A 576 12.39 -0.56 38.13
CA TYR A 576 13.46 -0.92 39.05
C TYR A 576 13.93 0.29 39.83
N GLN A 577 14.29 0.12 41.09
CA GLN A 577 14.85 1.14 41.96
C GLN A 577 16.25 0.71 42.43
N CYS A 578 17.21 1.59 42.19
CA CYS A 578 18.59 1.49 42.65
C CYS A 578 18.80 2.47 43.81
N HIS A 579 19.35 2.00 44.93
CA HIS A 579 19.75 2.88 46.02
C HIS A 579 21.13 3.49 45.75
N VAL A 580 21.27 4.79 45.94
CA VAL A 580 22.51 5.51 45.62
C VAL A 580 23.00 6.28 46.86
N PRO A 581 24.25 6.06 47.30
CA PRO A 581 24.78 6.69 48.52
C PRO A 581 25.28 8.14 48.32
N PHE A 582 25.05 8.74 47.15
CA PHE A 582 25.57 10.07 46.77
C PHE A 582 24.50 11.17 46.84
N SER A 583 24.95 12.42 46.92
CA SER A 583 24.06 13.59 46.82
C SER A 583 23.50 13.70 45.39
N PRO A 584 22.25 14.17 45.19
CA PRO A 584 21.67 14.37 43.85
C PRO A 584 22.55 15.20 42.90
N LEU A 585 23.32 16.16 43.44
CA LEU A 585 24.24 17.01 42.68
C LEU A 585 25.39 16.21 42.05
N ASP A 586 25.87 15.15 42.72
CA ASP A 586 26.98 14.29 42.27
C ASP A 586 26.56 13.32 41.15
N LEU A 587 25.25 13.22 40.87
CA LEU A 587 24.67 12.31 39.87
C LEU A 587 24.36 12.99 38.54
N THR A 588 24.69 14.28 38.42
CA THR A 588 24.52 15.03 37.16
C THR A 588 25.44 14.46 36.08
N GLY A 589 24.85 13.92 35.00
CA GLY A 589 25.59 13.24 33.92
C GLY A 589 25.96 11.79 34.22
N ALA A 590 25.48 11.21 35.32
CA ALA A 590 25.67 9.80 35.63
C ALA A 590 24.96 8.90 34.62
N ARG A 591 25.49 7.68 34.46
CA ARG A 591 24.89 6.63 33.62
C ARG A 591 24.69 5.38 34.46
N VAL A 592 23.60 4.67 34.18
CA VAL A 592 23.21 3.48 34.95
C VAL A 592 22.82 2.34 34.03
N THR A 593 23.04 1.13 34.50
CA THR A 593 22.47 -0.09 33.95
C THR A 593 22.12 -1.06 35.07
N VAL A 594 21.44 -2.15 34.73
CA VAL A 594 21.23 -3.28 35.64
C VAL A 594 21.87 -4.52 35.03
N THR A 595 22.32 -5.45 35.85
CA THR A 595 22.96 -6.70 35.41
C THR A 595 22.62 -7.85 36.37
N PRO A 596 22.46 -9.10 35.91
CA PRO A 596 22.38 -10.25 36.81
C PRO A 596 23.75 -10.60 37.44
N ASP A 597 24.84 -10.09 36.88
CA ASP A 597 26.22 -10.39 37.30
C ASP A 597 26.63 -9.47 38.47
N PRO A 598 27.31 -9.97 39.51
CA PRO A 598 27.95 -9.14 40.53
C PRO A 598 28.97 -8.14 39.97
N ALA A 599 29.58 -8.42 38.81
CA ALA A 599 30.51 -7.55 38.10
C ALA A 599 29.80 -6.64 37.10
N CYS A 600 30.18 -5.36 37.08
CA CYS A 600 29.57 -4.37 36.19
C CYS A 600 30.13 -4.43 34.76
N PRO A 601 29.29 -4.25 33.72
CA PRO A 601 29.75 -4.20 32.33
C PRO A 601 30.79 -3.11 32.13
N VAL A 602 31.84 -3.39 31.35
CA VAL A 602 32.94 -2.44 31.08
C VAL A 602 32.58 -1.45 29.97
N GLU A 603 31.86 -1.90 28.94
CA GLU A 603 31.50 -1.09 27.78
C GLU A 603 30.38 -0.07 28.06
N ASP A 604 30.50 1.15 27.52
CA ASP A 604 29.56 2.26 27.78
C ASP A 604 28.21 2.12 27.06
N ASN A 605 28.15 1.30 26.01
CA ASN A 605 26.91 0.95 25.30
C ASN A 605 25.88 0.29 26.22
N TYR A 606 26.29 -0.36 27.31
CA TYR A 606 25.40 -0.98 28.30
C TYR A 606 24.69 0.00 29.23
N TYR A 607 25.09 1.27 29.27
CA TYR A 607 24.62 2.26 30.24
C TYR A 607 23.73 3.32 29.59
N ILE A 608 22.58 3.60 30.20
CA ILE A 608 21.68 4.69 29.80
C ILE A 608 21.91 5.94 30.67
N PRO A 609 21.72 7.16 30.13
CA PRO A 609 21.87 8.39 30.91
C PRO A 609 20.78 8.51 31.97
N VAL A 610 21.16 9.01 33.15
CA VAL A 610 20.21 9.32 34.23
C VAL A 610 19.63 10.72 33.99
N TYR A 611 18.31 10.78 33.83
CA TYR A 611 17.53 12.01 33.72
C TYR A 611 17.22 12.56 35.11
N THR A 612 17.38 13.87 35.29
CA THR A 612 16.95 14.57 36.51
C THR A 612 15.65 15.31 36.21
N PRO A 613 14.53 14.99 36.89
CA PRO A 613 13.28 15.71 36.72
C PRO A 613 13.45 17.21 37.01
N GLU A 614 12.84 18.04 36.17
CA GLU A 614 12.73 19.47 36.45
C GLU A 614 11.76 19.72 37.61
N VAL A 615 12.09 20.69 38.47
CA VAL A 615 11.25 21.07 39.62
C VAL A 615 10.58 22.41 39.31
N VAL A 616 9.26 22.37 39.12
CA VAL A 616 8.42 23.54 38.79
C VAL A 616 7.35 23.68 39.86
N LYS A 617 7.62 24.50 40.87
CA LYS A 617 6.68 24.76 41.98
C LYS A 617 5.43 25.47 41.44
N GLY A 618 4.23 25.01 41.81
CA GLY A 618 2.98 25.48 41.20
C GLY A 618 2.78 25.05 39.75
N GLY A 619 3.64 24.15 39.24
CA GLY A 619 3.63 23.70 37.86
C GLY A 619 2.47 22.73 37.59
N LEU A 620 1.86 22.89 36.42
CA LEU A 620 0.85 22.00 35.85
C LEU A 620 1.39 21.38 34.56
N ALA A 621 1.45 20.05 34.53
CA ALA A 621 1.87 19.31 33.34
C ALA A 621 0.78 18.37 32.82
N ILE A 622 0.84 18.04 31.54
CA ILE A 622 0.04 16.98 30.90
C ILE A 622 0.94 15.81 30.56
N CYS A 623 0.48 14.61 30.90
CA CYS A 623 0.93 13.38 30.30
C CYS A 623 -0.06 12.97 29.20
N GLY A 624 0.37 13.04 27.96
CA GLY A 624 -0.43 12.61 26.82
C GLY A 624 -0.19 11.15 26.47
N LYS A 625 -1.19 10.54 25.83
CA LYS A 625 -1.08 9.22 25.21
C LYS A 625 -0.06 9.24 24.05
N VAL A 626 0.29 8.05 23.57
CA VAL A 626 1.17 7.85 22.41
C VAL A 626 0.66 8.63 21.18
N ALA A 627 1.55 9.39 20.55
CA ALA A 627 1.28 10.09 19.29
C ALA A 627 1.54 9.19 18.08
N PHE A 628 0.50 8.89 17.32
CA PHE A 628 0.55 8.00 16.15
C PHE A 628 -0.10 8.62 14.91
N GLY A 629 0.67 8.71 13.82
CA GLY A 629 0.45 9.66 12.73
C GLY A 629 -0.79 9.48 11.86
N SER A 630 -1.44 8.32 11.84
CA SER A 630 -2.67 8.12 11.03
C SER A 630 -3.92 8.75 11.67
N LEU A 631 -3.84 9.14 12.94
CA LEU A 631 -4.98 9.63 13.73
C LEU A 631 -4.90 11.12 14.08
N LEU A 632 -3.81 11.81 13.73
CA LEU A 632 -3.56 13.19 14.13
C LEU A 632 -3.77 14.18 12.99
N ASP A 633 -4.60 15.20 13.24
CA ASP A 633 -4.81 16.34 12.35
C ASP A 633 -4.01 17.56 12.83
N PRO A 634 -3.17 18.20 12.00
CA PRO A 634 -2.33 19.32 12.44
C PRO A 634 -3.10 20.54 12.95
N LEU A 635 -4.27 20.86 12.39
CA LEU A 635 -5.07 22.01 12.84
C LEU A 635 -5.64 21.71 14.23
N LYS A 636 -6.33 20.57 14.39
CA LYS A 636 -6.92 20.17 15.68
C LYS A 636 -5.86 20.06 16.77
N LEU A 637 -4.64 19.64 16.40
CA LEU A 637 -3.53 19.55 17.33
C LEU A 637 -3.04 20.94 17.80
N VAL A 638 -2.93 21.92 16.90
CA VAL A 638 -2.61 23.31 17.28
C VAL A 638 -3.73 23.92 18.13
N GLU A 639 -4.99 23.67 17.78
CA GLU A 639 -6.15 24.07 18.60
C GLU A 639 -6.03 23.52 20.02
N TRP A 640 -5.74 22.23 20.16
CA TRP A 640 -5.55 21.58 21.45
C TRP A 640 -4.38 22.20 22.23
N PHE A 641 -3.20 22.36 21.62
CA PHE A 641 -2.03 22.95 22.29
C PHE A 641 -2.26 24.39 22.77
N GLU A 642 -2.86 25.25 21.94
CA GLU A 642 -3.16 26.62 22.34
C GLU A 642 -4.25 26.68 23.42
N MET A 643 -5.22 25.75 23.38
CA MET A 643 -6.20 25.62 24.46
C MET A 643 -5.53 25.23 25.78
N GLN A 644 -4.59 24.28 25.77
CA GLN A 644 -3.84 23.91 26.99
C GLN A 644 -3.02 25.09 27.53
N ARG A 645 -2.44 25.93 26.66
CA ARG A 645 -1.76 27.17 27.07
C ARG A 645 -2.70 28.17 27.72
N LEU A 646 -3.91 28.37 27.18
CA LEU A 646 -4.91 29.25 27.79
C LEU A 646 -5.33 28.77 29.17
N LEU A 647 -5.38 27.45 29.37
CA LEU A 647 -5.63 26.84 30.67
C LEU A 647 -4.43 26.87 31.62
N VAL A 648 -3.32 27.50 31.21
CA VAL A 648 -2.08 27.71 31.99
C VAL A 648 -1.35 26.38 32.29
N VAL A 649 -1.31 25.49 31.30
CA VAL A 649 -0.42 24.30 31.34
C VAL A 649 1.00 24.72 31.00
N ASP A 650 1.96 24.33 31.85
CA ASP A 650 3.37 24.69 31.69
C ASP A 650 4.13 23.70 30.81
N LYS A 651 3.72 22.42 30.83
CA LYS A 651 4.44 21.33 30.16
C LYS A 651 3.52 20.24 29.66
N ILE A 652 3.86 19.67 28.52
CA ILE A 652 3.18 18.53 27.92
C ILE A 652 4.25 17.51 27.59
N GLN A 653 4.06 16.27 28.02
CA GLN A 653 4.93 15.16 27.65
C GLN A 653 4.15 14.12 26.85
N ILE A 654 4.69 13.72 25.69
CA ILE A 654 4.13 12.66 24.85
C ILE A 654 5.22 11.71 24.36
N LEU A 655 4.81 10.51 24.00
CA LEU A 655 5.68 9.50 23.38
C LEU A 655 5.34 9.38 21.88
N ASP A 656 6.35 9.46 21.01
CA ASP A 656 6.22 9.48 19.55
C ASP A 656 6.38 8.09 18.94
N PHE A 657 5.33 7.58 18.29
CA PHE A 657 5.32 6.31 17.59
C PHE A 657 5.32 6.48 16.05
N GLY A 658 5.98 7.53 15.56
CA GLY A 658 6.13 7.82 14.14
C GLY A 658 4.97 8.65 13.58
N ASN A 659 5.31 9.83 13.04
CA ASN A 659 4.35 10.82 12.57
C ASN A 659 4.73 11.40 11.19
N PRO A 660 3.76 11.78 10.34
CA PRO A 660 4.00 12.45 9.06
C PRO A 660 4.58 13.87 9.25
N GLU A 661 5.23 14.40 8.20
CA GLU A 661 6.00 15.66 8.28
C GLU A 661 5.18 16.85 8.79
N ASN A 662 3.91 16.96 8.39
CA ASN A 662 2.99 18.02 8.82
C ASN A 662 2.75 18.00 10.34
N VAL A 663 2.56 16.83 10.95
CA VAL A 663 2.43 16.66 12.41
C VAL A 663 3.77 16.92 13.10
N SER A 664 4.87 16.43 12.53
CA SER A 664 6.22 16.67 13.05
C SER A 664 6.57 18.17 13.12
N ARG A 665 6.10 19.00 12.17
CA ARG A 665 6.29 20.46 12.20
C ARG A 665 5.60 21.10 13.41
N VAL A 666 4.37 20.68 13.73
CA VAL A 666 3.62 21.16 14.91
C VAL A 666 4.37 20.79 16.19
N PHE A 667 4.76 19.53 16.35
CA PHE A 667 5.53 19.09 17.52
C PHE A 667 6.84 19.85 17.66
N LYS A 668 7.60 20.01 16.57
CA LYS A 668 8.86 20.77 16.60
C LYS A 668 8.66 22.22 17.05
N TYR A 669 7.58 22.87 16.61
CA TYR A 669 7.25 24.22 17.09
C TYR A 669 7.04 24.25 18.60
N TYR A 670 6.19 23.37 19.13
CA TYR A 670 5.91 23.34 20.57
C TYR A 670 7.09 22.86 21.42
N GLN A 671 7.97 22.00 20.88
CA GLN A 671 9.25 21.67 21.51
C GLN A 671 10.13 22.91 21.66
N ASN A 672 10.27 23.70 20.59
CA ASN A 672 11.09 24.91 20.59
C ASN A 672 10.56 25.98 21.56
N THR A 673 9.24 26.00 21.80
CA THR A 673 8.64 26.91 22.78
C THR A 673 8.83 26.46 24.23
N GLY A 674 9.35 25.25 24.46
CA GLY A 674 9.51 24.63 25.77
C GLY A 674 8.26 23.93 26.31
N LEU A 675 7.08 24.11 25.69
CA LEU A 675 5.82 23.49 26.12
C LEU A 675 5.85 21.97 25.97
N LEU A 676 6.38 21.45 24.86
CA LEU A 676 6.33 20.01 24.55
C LEU A 676 7.67 19.30 24.79
N SER A 677 7.63 18.22 25.56
CA SER A 677 8.67 17.18 25.61
C SER A 677 8.17 15.94 24.87
N ILE A 678 8.82 15.57 23.77
CA ILE A 678 8.46 14.40 22.97
C ILE A 678 9.63 13.40 22.96
N PHE A 679 9.33 12.13 23.18
CA PHE A 679 10.33 11.07 23.27
C PHE A 679 10.01 9.93 22.31
N PRO A 680 11.01 9.36 21.60
CA PRO A 680 10.77 8.26 20.67
C PRO A 680 10.28 7.03 21.42
N TYR A 681 9.23 6.40 20.89
CA TYR A 681 8.64 5.20 21.46
C TYR A 681 8.57 4.10 20.41
N LYS A 682 8.94 2.90 20.85
CA LYS A 682 8.77 1.65 20.12
C LYS A 682 8.11 0.66 21.07
N LEU A 683 7.63 -0.46 20.57
CA LEU A 683 7.03 -1.52 21.41
C LEU A 683 7.93 -2.77 21.43
N PRO A 684 8.47 -3.19 22.60
CA PRO A 684 9.34 -4.35 22.70
C PRO A 684 8.51 -5.61 22.95
N GLY A 685 9.03 -6.80 22.66
CA GLY A 685 8.28 -8.05 22.85
C GLY A 685 7.47 -8.47 21.61
N ARG A 686 6.79 -9.62 21.70
CA ARG A 686 6.23 -10.31 20.52
C ARG A 686 4.72 -10.03 20.34
N PRO A 687 4.22 -9.87 19.10
CA PRO A 687 4.99 -9.79 17.86
C PRO A 687 5.79 -8.48 17.78
N TRP A 688 7.01 -8.60 17.24
CA TRP A 688 7.89 -7.45 17.02
C TRP A 688 7.32 -6.54 15.94
N GLY A 689 7.37 -5.23 16.16
CA GLY A 689 6.79 -4.26 15.24
C GLY A 689 5.27 -4.15 15.31
N ARG A 690 4.64 -4.64 16.39
CA ARG A 690 3.23 -4.32 16.68
C ARG A 690 3.04 -2.79 16.79
N GLY A 691 1.91 -2.30 16.32
CA GLY A 691 1.53 -0.89 16.39
C GLY A 691 0.21 -0.68 17.13
N PHE A 692 -0.35 0.52 17.02
CA PHE A 692 -1.66 0.88 17.55
C PHE A 692 -2.73 0.81 16.45
N THR A 693 -3.01 -0.39 15.92
CA THR A 693 -4.02 -0.64 14.86
C THR A 693 -5.24 -1.38 15.44
N ASP A 694 -6.38 -1.35 14.73
CA ASP A 694 -7.59 -2.08 15.15
C ASP A 694 -7.36 -3.60 15.30
N GLU A 695 -6.48 -4.18 14.47
CA GLU A 695 -6.07 -5.58 14.54
C GLU A 695 -5.27 -5.89 15.82
N THR A 696 -4.50 -4.92 16.33
CA THR A 696 -3.75 -5.07 17.59
C THR A 696 -4.58 -4.79 18.84
N ARG A 697 -5.77 -4.16 18.69
CA ARG A 697 -6.68 -3.84 19.82
C ARG A 697 -7.22 -5.05 20.57
N VAL A 698 -7.13 -6.23 19.98
CA VAL A 698 -7.53 -7.49 20.64
C VAL A 698 -6.42 -8.11 21.50
N LEU A 699 -5.20 -7.58 21.48
CA LEU A 699 -4.08 -8.11 22.26
C LEU A 699 -4.13 -7.59 23.70
N TYR A 700 -4.00 -8.49 24.68
CA TYR A 700 -3.91 -8.11 26.10
C TYR A 700 -2.71 -7.19 26.39
N GLN A 701 -1.62 -7.36 25.64
CA GLN A 701 -0.42 -6.52 25.65
C GLN A 701 -0.71 -5.03 25.37
N LEU A 702 -1.76 -4.70 24.61
CA LEU A 702 -2.02 -3.31 24.23
C LEU A 702 -2.26 -2.41 25.45
N ASN A 703 -2.94 -2.90 26.48
CA ASN A 703 -3.19 -2.11 27.69
C ASN A 703 -1.87 -1.70 28.38
N GLN A 704 -0.88 -2.60 28.42
CA GLN A 704 0.46 -2.30 28.95
C GLN A 704 1.19 -1.28 28.08
N ASP A 705 1.06 -1.41 26.76
CA ASP A 705 1.70 -0.53 25.79
C ASP A 705 1.13 0.90 25.83
N GLU A 706 -0.17 1.03 26.12
CA GLU A 706 -0.87 2.30 26.32
C GLU A 706 -0.58 2.93 27.70
N ASP A 707 -0.44 2.11 28.75
CA ASP A 707 -0.20 2.57 30.12
C ASP A 707 1.29 2.92 30.38
N PHE A 708 2.23 2.35 29.63
CA PHE A 708 3.66 2.64 29.76
C PHE A 708 4.02 4.14 29.64
N PRO A 709 3.49 4.90 28.66
CA PRO A 709 3.59 6.36 28.63
C PRO A 709 3.25 7.05 29.96
N ILE A 710 2.16 6.63 30.62
CA ILE A 710 1.69 7.21 31.88
C ILE A 710 2.69 6.92 33.01
N LEU A 711 3.22 5.69 33.04
CA LEU A 711 4.29 5.30 33.97
C LEU A 711 5.53 6.18 33.81
N GLU A 712 5.96 6.43 32.58
CA GLU A 712 7.13 7.25 32.27
C GLU A 712 6.92 8.72 32.65
N CYS A 713 5.77 9.29 32.33
CA CYS A 713 5.39 10.65 32.71
C CYS A 713 5.45 10.86 34.22
N ARG A 714 4.93 9.90 35.01
CA ARG A 714 4.92 10.00 36.46
C ARG A 714 6.33 10.23 37.03
N LEU A 715 7.36 9.63 36.42
CA LEU A 715 8.74 9.82 36.86
C LEU A 715 9.35 11.12 36.35
N ARG A 716 9.17 11.44 35.06
CA ARG A 716 9.78 12.63 34.45
C ARG A 716 9.15 13.95 34.90
N LEU A 717 7.85 13.93 35.18
CA LEU A 717 7.07 15.08 35.63
C LEU A 717 6.93 15.11 37.16
N ALA A 718 7.70 14.32 37.90
CA ALA A 718 7.59 14.22 39.36
C ALA A 718 7.85 15.54 40.11
N GLY A 719 8.53 16.51 39.48
CA GLY A 719 8.79 17.83 40.05
C GLY A 719 7.72 18.88 39.77
N TYR A 720 6.63 18.52 39.08
CA TYR A 720 5.44 19.35 38.93
C TYR A 720 4.48 19.15 40.11
N GLU A 721 3.68 20.17 40.41
CA GLU A 721 2.71 20.09 41.50
C GLU A 721 1.47 19.28 41.12
N TYR A 722 1.01 19.45 39.87
CA TYR A 722 -0.13 18.74 39.31
C TYR A 722 0.22 18.13 37.95
N VAL A 723 -0.23 16.89 37.70
CA VAL A 723 -0.11 16.22 36.41
C VAL A 723 -1.47 15.70 35.96
N MET A 724 -1.86 16.02 34.73
CA MET A 724 -3.10 15.54 34.11
C MET A 724 -2.79 14.39 33.16
N GLY A 725 -3.57 13.31 33.23
CA GLY A 725 -3.51 12.22 32.23
C GLY A 725 -4.68 12.36 31.27
N ILE A 726 -4.48 12.96 30.10
CA ILE A 726 -5.54 13.21 29.10
C ILE A 726 -5.01 12.95 27.68
N ASP A 727 -5.91 12.64 26.76
CA ASP A 727 -5.60 12.38 25.35
C ASP A 727 -5.58 13.69 24.52
N MET A 728 -4.99 13.67 23.31
CA MET A 728 -4.78 14.87 22.46
C MET A 728 -6.06 15.40 21.77
N ASP A 729 -7.21 14.90 22.18
CA ASP A 729 -8.56 15.30 21.78
C ASP A 729 -9.45 15.59 23.00
N GLU A 730 -8.86 15.62 24.19
CA GLU A 730 -9.52 15.84 25.48
C GLU A 730 -9.08 17.16 26.13
N ILE A 731 -10.03 17.91 26.70
CA ILE A 731 -9.76 19.17 27.40
C ILE A 731 -10.53 19.16 28.73
N ILE A 732 -9.81 19.20 29.87
CA ILE A 732 -10.45 19.43 31.18
C ILE A 732 -10.83 20.90 31.28
N LEU A 733 -12.13 21.18 31.41
CA LEU A 733 -12.68 22.52 31.39
C LEU A 733 -13.41 22.83 32.71
N PRO A 734 -12.86 23.70 33.58
CA PRO A 734 -13.57 24.22 34.74
C PRO A 734 -14.79 25.03 34.30
N ARG A 735 -15.91 24.96 35.02
CA ARG A 735 -17.14 25.67 34.61
C ARG A 735 -17.10 27.15 34.92
N ASN A 736 -16.41 27.56 35.99
CA ASN A 736 -16.41 28.96 36.45
C ASN A 736 -15.05 29.65 36.33
N GLU A 737 -13.95 28.90 36.22
CA GLU A 737 -12.58 29.41 36.19
C GLU A 737 -12.00 29.41 34.77
N LEU A 738 -11.21 30.43 34.42
CA LEU A 738 -10.53 30.51 33.12
C LEU A 738 -9.23 29.70 33.06
N SER A 739 -8.69 29.26 34.20
CA SER A 739 -7.40 28.58 34.30
C SER A 739 -7.50 27.37 35.22
N LEU A 740 -6.75 26.31 34.92
CA LEU A 740 -6.78 25.08 35.72
C LEU A 740 -6.07 25.22 37.06
N LYS A 741 -4.98 25.99 37.16
CA LYS A 741 -4.18 26.06 38.39
C LYS A 741 -4.96 26.52 39.64
N PRO A 742 -5.69 27.65 39.63
CA PRO A 742 -6.46 28.08 40.80
C PRO A 742 -7.56 27.07 41.18
N PHE A 743 -8.20 26.47 40.17
CA PHE A 743 -9.23 25.46 40.37
C PHE A 743 -8.65 24.19 41.04
N LEU A 744 -7.50 23.71 40.58
CA LEU A 744 -6.79 22.58 41.18
C LEU A 744 -6.26 22.91 42.57
N GLN A 745 -5.74 24.13 42.79
CA GLN A 745 -5.31 24.61 44.10
C GLN A 745 -6.44 24.61 45.12
N GLN A 746 -7.65 24.99 44.70
CA GLN A 746 -8.83 24.90 45.54
C GLN A 746 -9.17 23.42 45.85
N ILE A 747 -9.31 22.58 44.82
CA ILE A 747 -9.68 21.16 45.01
C ILE A 747 -8.71 20.42 45.95
N PHE A 748 -7.40 20.54 45.69
CA PHE A 748 -6.38 19.83 46.46
C PHE A 748 -6.00 20.56 47.77
N GLY A 749 -6.39 21.82 47.92
CA GLY A 749 -6.21 22.61 49.14
C GLY A 749 -7.32 22.37 50.16
N ASP A 750 -8.55 22.16 49.69
CA ASP A 750 -9.73 21.86 50.52
C ASP A 750 -9.59 20.50 51.22
N ASP A 751 -8.92 19.54 50.56
CA ASP A 751 -8.62 18.22 51.12
C ASP A 751 -7.11 17.88 51.06
N PRO A 752 -6.38 17.98 52.18
CA PRO A 752 -4.95 17.72 52.21
C PRO A 752 -4.59 16.23 52.02
N VAL A 753 -5.54 15.30 52.14
CA VAL A 753 -5.29 13.86 51.89
C VAL A 753 -5.56 13.47 50.43
N LEU A 754 -6.02 14.40 49.58
CA LEU A 754 -6.34 14.07 48.19
C LEU A 754 -5.07 13.89 47.34
N ALA A 755 -4.96 12.75 46.66
CA ALA A 755 -3.89 12.45 45.70
C ALA A 755 -4.31 12.69 44.25
N ALA A 756 -5.58 12.42 43.90
CA ALA A 756 -6.08 12.58 42.54
C ALA A 756 -7.57 12.96 42.49
N ALA A 757 -7.95 13.64 41.41
CA ALA A 757 -9.31 14.06 41.09
C ALA A 757 -9.69 13.55 39.70
N TYR A 758 -10.83 12.87 39.56
CA TYR A 758 -11.40 12.36 38.31
C TYR A 758 -12.48 13.30 37.77
N PHE A 759 -12.64 13.37 36.44
CA PHE A 759 -13.56 14.30 35.78
C PHE A 759 -14.46 13.58 34.77
N TYR A 760 -15.78 13.80 34.86
CA TYR A 760 -16.74 13.25 33.92
C TYR A 760 -16.42 13.69 32.49
N VAL A 761 -16.81 12.88 31.50
CA VAL A 761 -16.57 13.18 30.08
C VAL A 761 -17.86 13.55 29.37
N GLN A 762 -17.81 14.60 28.56
CA GLN A 762 -18.82 14.93 27.55
C GLN A 762 -18.24 14.68 26.17
N PHE A 763 -18.90 13.81 25.40
CA PHE A 763 -18.46 13.49 24.04
C PHE A 763 -19.09 14.46 23.04
N PHE A 764 -18.25 15.25 22.38
CA PHE A 764 -18.59 16.13 21.27
C PHE A 764 -18.38 15.37 19.97
N VAL A 765 -19.46 14.81 19.44
CA VAL A 765 -19.43 13.88 18.30
C VAL A 765 -19.73 14.65 17.00
N GLU A 766 -18.84 14.54 16.01
CA GLU A 766 -18.94 15.30 14.75
C GLU A 766 -20.27 15.04 14.01
N GLU A 767 -20.78 13.81 14.09
CA GLU A 767 -22.04 13.37 13.47
C GLU A 767 -23.30 14.02 14.08
N PHE A 768 -23.20 14.67 15.25
CA PHE A 768 -24.30 15.46 15.81
C PHE A 768 -24.55 16.78 15.06
N GLY A 769 -23.64 17.11 14.15
CA GLY A 769 -23.66 18.29 13.32
C GLY A 769 -23.05 19.53 14.00
N PRO A 770 -22.47 20.45 13.22
CA PRO A 770 -21.96 21.71 13.71
C PRO A 770 -23.11 22.61 14.18
N GLU A 771 -22.92 23.27 15.32
CA GLU A 771 -23.88 24.26 15.84
C GLU A 771 -23.60 25.65 15.24
N ASP A 772 -22.33 25.96 15.02
CA ASP A 772 -21.87 27.15 14.29
C ASP A 772 -20.96 26.70 13.15
N LYS A 773 -21.51 26.62 11.94
CA LYS A 773 -20.79 26.16 10.74
C LYS A 773 -19.65 27.09 10.35
N ASP A 774 -19.77 28.37 10.71
CA ASP A 774 -18.83 29.41 10.31
C ASP A 774 -17.72 29.61 11.34
N ALA A 775 -17.81 28.93 12.50
CA ALA A 775 -16.77 28.96 13.51
C ALA A 775 -15.42 28.47 12.93
N PRO A 776 -14.33 29.23 13.14
CA PRO A 776 -13.05 28.98 12.48
C PRO A 776 -12.28 27.79 13.07
N LEU A 777 -12.65 27.32 14.26
CA LEU A 777 -11.97 26.23 14.97
C LEU A 777 -12.93 25.06 15.21
N HIS A 778 -12.41 23.84 15.18
CA HIS A 778 -13.18 22.60 15.38
C HIS A 778 -13.92 22.61 16.72
N VAL A 779 -13.22 22.96 17.81
CA VAL A 779 -13.81 22.98 19.17
C VAL A 779 -14.91 24.01 19.36
N LEU A 780 -14.96 25.05 18.52
CA LEU A 780 -15.99 26.10 18.52
C LEU A 780 -17.17 25.76 17.59
N ARG A 781 -16.94 24.93 16.58
CA ARG A 781 -17.94 24.49 15.60
C ARG A 781 -18.86 23.41 16.15
N TYR A 782 -18.29 22.43 16.85
CA TYR A 782 -19.02 21.29 17.41
C TYR A 782 -19.33 21.50 18.88
N LEU A 783 -20.50 22.09 19.18
CA LEU A 783 -20.95 22.41 20.54
C LEU A 783 -22.01 21.44 21.07
N ARG A 784 -22.43 20.46 20.26
CA ARG A 784 -23.36 19.41 20.69
C ARG A 784 -22.58 18.26 21.30
N SER A 785 -22.98 17.87 22.50
CA SER A 785 -22.35 16.78 23.23
C SER A 785 -23.37 15.82 23.83
N THR A 786 -22.91 14.70 24.34
CA THR A 786 -23.71 13.93 25.31
C THR A 786 -23.81 14.67 26.66
N PRO A 787 -24.78 14.33 27.52
CA PRO A 787 -24.66 14.57 28.96
C PRO A 787 -23.33 14.03 29.50
N ALA A 788 -22.91 14.54 30.66
CA ALA A 788 -21.70 14.08 31.34
C ALA A 788 -21.81 12.58 31.66
N ARG A 789 -20.77 11.82 31.31
CA ARG A 789 -20.72 10.37 31.33
C ARG A 789 -19.59 9.87 32.21
N TRP A 790 -19.80 8.71 32.81
CA TRP A 790 -18.86 8.07 33.74
C TRP A 790 -17.96 7.05 33.04
N GLU A 791 -18.33 6.62 31.84
CA GLU A 791 -17.76 5.47 31.15
C GLU A 791 -16.32 5.68 30.64
N CYS A 792 -15.75 6.89 30.75
CA CYS A 792 -14.39 7.22 30.26
C CYS A 792 -13.64 8.30 31.08
N TYR A 793 -13.82 8.38 32.41
CA TYR A 793 -13.11 9.40 33.21
C TYR A 793 -11.61 9.49 32.93
N LYS A 794 -11.09 10.71 33.03
CA LYS A 794 -9.65 10.98 33.17
C LYS A 794 -9.41 11.80 34.44
N TYR A 795 -8.16 12.09 34.74
CA TYR A 795 -7.79 12.56 36.06
C TYR A 795 -6.64 13.57 36.06
N THR A 796 -6.55 14.29 37.17
CA THR A 796 -5.39 15.07 37.59
C THR A 796 -4.88 14.54 38.92
N TYR A 797 -3.56 14.47 39.11
CA TYR A 797 -2.96 13.95 40.34
C TYR A 797 -1.76 14.76 40.82
N ILE A 798 -1.45 14.63 42.10
CA ILE A 798 -0.23 15.16 42.74
C ILE A 798 0.84 14.06 42.72
N PRO A 799 1.96 14.22 41.98
CA PRO A 799 2.97 13.16 41.86
C PRO A 799 3.51 12.62 43.18
N ALA A 800 3.71 13.49 44.18
CA ALA A 800 4.21 13.10 45.51
C ALA A 800 3.24 12.24 46.33
N ARG A 801 1.95 12.23 45.99
CA ARG A 801 0.88 11.50 46.69
C ARG A 801 0.41 10.26 45.92
N THR A 802 0.90 10.07 44.70
CA THR A 802 0.44 9.04 43.77
C THR A 802 1.43 7.88 43.63
N ASN A 803 0.93 6.67 43.85
CA ASN A 803 1.69 5.43 43.74
C ASN A 803 1.65 4.77 42.35
N GLN A 804 0.61 4.98 41.55
CA GLN A 804 0.50 4.42 40.18
C GLN A 804 -0.45 5.27 39.34
N GLY A 805 -0.20 5.33 38.02
CA GLY A 805 -1.17 5.82 37.04
C GLY A 805 -1.27 4.84 35.86
N THR A 806 -2.46 4.76 35.26
CA THR A 806 -2.82 4.08 34.01
C THR A 806 -3.65 5.03 33.16
N THR A 807 -4.00 4.66 31.93
CA THR A 807 -4.76 5.52 31.01
C THR A 807 -6.11 6.00 31.58
N HIS A 808 -6.72 5.22 32.49
CA HIS A 808 -8.04 5.51 33.07
C HIS A 808 -8.06 5.49 34.61
N GLY A 809 -6.92 5.30 35.28
CA GLY A 809 -6.89 5.14 36.73
C GLY A 809 -5.61 5.65 37.39
N VAL A 810 -5.74 5.97 38.67
CA VAL A 810 -4.66 6.36 39.58
C VAL A 810 -4.81 5.61 40.88
N SER A 811 -3.69 5.13 41.43
CA SER A 811 -3.65 4.57 42.78
C SER A 811 -2.82 5.48 43.70
N PRO A 812 -3.39 5.97 44.82
CA PRO A 812 -2.68 6.82 45.78
C PRO A 812 -1.69 6.02 46.64
N TYR A 813 -0.76 6.71 47.29
CA TYR A 813 0.02 6.14 48.39
C TYR A 813 -0.87 5.92 49.63
N PRO A 814 -0.52 4.98 50.54
CA PRO A 814 -1.25 4.78 51.78
C PRO A 814 -1.38 6.10 52.57
N GLY A 815 -2.61 6.41 53.01
CA GLY A 815 -2.92 7.65 53.72
C GLY A 815 -3.42 8.79 52.83
N PHE A 816 -3.49 8.59 51.51
CA PHE A 816 -4.10 9.53 50.57
C PHE A 816 -5.29 8.88 49.83
N ASP A 817 -6.21 9.71 49.33
CA ASP A 817 -7.45 9.27 48.67
C ASP A 817 -7.63 9.89 47.27
N THR A 818 -8.68 9.47 46.57
CA THR A 818 -9.10 10.03 45.28
C THR A 818 -10.54 10.49 45.32
N THR A 819 -10.89 11.49 44.52
CA THR A 819 -12.27 12.02 44.45
C THR A 819 -12.74 12.14 43.00
N VAL A 820 -14.06 12.20 42.80
CA VAL A 820 -14.68 12.51 41.51
C VAL A 820 -15.24 13.93 41.58
N ILE A 821 -14.93 14.74 40.59
CA ILE A 821 -15.38 16.12 40.49
C ILE A 821 -16.73 16.15 39.77
N GLU A 822 -17.71 16.77 40.42
CA GLU A 822 -19.04 16.98 39.85
C GLU A 822 -18.98 17.78 38.54
N SER A 823 -19.80 17.37 37.57
CA SER A 823 -19.76 17.92 36.19
C SER A 823 -20.17 19.40 36.07
N ASP A 824 -20.81 19.96 37.12
CA ASP A 824 -21.14 21.37 37.27
C ASP A 824 -19.95 22.22 37.74
N LYS A 825 -18.88 21.60 38.25
CA LYS A 825 -17.61 22.25 38.61
C LYS A 825 -16.59 22.17 37.48
N ALA A 826 -16.40 20.99 36.89
CA ALA A 826 -15.53 20.79 35.73
C ALA A 826 -15.91 19.52 34.97
N VAL A 827 -15.62 19.51 33.67
CA VAL A 827 -15.90 18.37 32.79
C VAL A 827 -14.81 18.24 31.73
N ILE A 828 -14.60 17.04 31.22
CA ILE A 828 -13.74 16.81 30.06
C ILE A 828 -14.57 16.99 28.80
N HIS A 829 -14.11 17.84 27.89
CA HIS A 829 -14.59 17.86 26.52
C HIS A 829 -13.77 16.85 25.72
N HIS A 830 -14.43 15.83 25.17
CA HIS A 830 -13.80 14.85 24.28
C HIS A 830 -14.35 15.00 22.86
N TYR A 831 -13.54 15.52 21.95
CA TYR A 831 -13.91 15.80 20.56
C TYR A 831 -13.55 14.63 19.65
N ARG A 832 -14.55 13.97 19.05
CA ARG A 832 -14.30 12.75 18.26
C ARG A 832 -15.36 12.45 17.21
N LYS A 833 -15.06 11.49 16.33
CA LYS A 833 -16.07 10.80 15.51
C LYS A 833 -16.82 9.75 16.33
N CYS A 834 -17.97 9.32 15.81
CA CYS A 834 -18.84 8.38 16.50
C CYS A 834 -18.07 7.11 16.94
N PRO A 835 -18.08 6.75 18.23
CA PRO A 835 -17.37 5.57 18.72
C PRO A 835 -17.92 4.29 18.09
N HIS A 836 -17.03 3.42 17.60
CA HIS A 836 -17.40 2.09 17.08
C HIS A 836 -18.14 1.20 18.10
N VAL A 837 -17.98 1.47 19.39
CA VAL A 837 -18.67 0.77 20.48
C VAL A 837 -20.13 1.21 20.66
N TRP A 838 -20.56 2.29 20.00
CA TRP A 838 -21.97 2.72 19.99
C TRP A 838 -22.68 2.08 18.80
N PRO A 839 -23.63 1.15 19.02
CA PRO A 839 -24.32 0.45 17.94
C PRO A 839 -25.09 1.40 17.00
N THR A 840 -25.53 2.55 17.53
CA THR A 840 -26.12 3.66 16.79
C THR A 840 -25.61 4.98 17.34
N CYS A 841 -25.34 5.96 16.47
CA CYS A 841 -24.85 7.30 16.83
C CYS A 841 -26.00 8.24 17.23
N THR A 842 -26.94 7.75 18.05
CA THR A 842 -28.18 8.47 18.40
C THR A 842 -28.40 8.60 19.93
N PRO A 843 -27.40 9.00 20.74
CA PRO A 843 -27.65 9.28 22.15
C PRO A 843 -28.43 10.60 22.31
N THR A 844 -29.02 10.80 23.49
CA THR A 844 -29.53 12.12 23.89
C THR A 844 -28.38 13.14 23.83
N THR A 845 -28.61 14.26 23.15
CA THR A 845 -27.63 15.35 23.01
C THR A 845 -28.05 16.57 23.82
N ILE A 846 -27.05 17.31 24.31
CA ILE A 846 -27.17 18.63 24.90
C ILE A 846 -26.27 19.60 24.11
N THR A 847 -26.48 20.89 24.27
CA THR A 847 -25.57 21.91 23.72
C THR A 847 -24.75 22.51 24.85
N ASP A 848 -23.43 22.41 24.76
CA ASP A 848 -22.50 22.97 25.73
C ASP A 848 -21.65 24.06 25.06
N ARG A 849 -21.84 25.31 25.49
CA ARG A 849 -21.13 26.48 24.95
C ARG A 849 -19.99 26.95 25.84
N SER A 850 -19.63 26.20 26.89
CA SER A 850 -18.67 26.68 27.89
C SER A 850 -17.28 26.98 27.31
N ILE A 851 -16.87 26.29 26.25
CA ILE A 851 -15.57 26.53 25.59
C ILE A 851 -15.52 27.85 24.80
N THR A 852 -16.67 28.42 24.41
CA THR A 852 -16.70 29.65 23.59
C THR A 852 -16.22 30.88 24.35
N ARG A 853 -16.16 30.83 25.68
CA ARG A 853 -15.57 31.92 26.50
C ARG A 853 -14.08 32.18 26.20
N PHE A 854 -13.41 31.21 25.58
CA PHE A 854 -12.00 31.34 25.15
C PHE A 854 -11.85 31.78 23.70
N GLN A 855 -12.93 31.90 22.93
CA GLN A 855 -12.90 32.16 21.49
C GLN A 855 -12.09 33.41 21.13
N THR A 856 -12.23 34.50 21.90
CA THR A 856 -11.54 35.77 21.67
C THR A 856 -10.02 35.65 21.76
N ASP A 857 -9.52 34.73 22.58
CA ASP A 857 -8.07 34.51 22.76
C ASP A 857 -7.55 33.32 21.96
N LEU A 858 -8.34 32.26 21.82
CA LEU A 858 -7.95 31.01 21.16
C LEU A 858 -7.82 31.20 19.65
N VAL A 859 -8.77 31.85 19.00
CA VAL A 859 -8.77 32.03 17.53
C VAL A 859 -7.53 32.80 17.05
N PRO A 860 -7.16 33.95 17.63
CA PRO A 860 -5.95 34.67 17.20
C PRO A 860 -4.67 33.87 17.47
N ARG A 861 -4.58 33.16 18.59
CA ARG A 861 -3.40 32.34 18.94
C ARG A 861 -3.18 31.19 17.97
N VAL A 862 -4.25 30.45 17.68
CA VAL A 862 -4.21 29.35 16.70
C VAL A 862 -3.78 29.88 15.34
N LYS A 863 -4.38 30.99 14.87
CA LYS A 863 -3.96 31.64 13.61
C LYS A 863 -2.51 32.09 13.62
N ASP A 864 -2.03 32.71 14.69
CA ASP A 864 -0.64 33.16 14.83
C ASP A 864 0.34 31.99 14.77
N VAL A 865 0.10 30.92 15.54
CA VAL A 865 0.94 29.72 15.50
C VAL A 865 0.95 29.13 14.10
N LEU A 866 -0.24 28.90 13.53
CA LEU A 866 -0.40 28.37 12.19
C LEU A 866 0.33 29.22 11.15
N SER A 867 0.35 30.54 11.28
CA SER A 867 1.15 31.42 10.40
C SER A 867 2.66 31.19 10.58
N LYS A 868 3.14 31.08 11.82
CA LYS A 868 4.57 30.86 12.16
C LYS A 868 5.08 29.49 11.70
N ILE A 869 4.22 28.47 11.70
CA ILE A 869 4.55 27.13 11.21
C ILE A 869 4.26 26.94 9.72
N GLY A 870 3.75 27.97 9.03
CA GLY A 870 3.50 27.98 7.59
C GLY A 870 2.23 27.24 7.14
N PHE A 871 1.20 27.16 7.99
CA PHE A 871 -0.05 26.44 7.74
C PHE A 871 -1.24 27.32 7.34
N TYR A 872 -1.40 28.55 7.86
CA TYR A 872 -2.56 29.40 7.52
C TYR A 872 -2.17 30.85 7.26
N ALA A 873 -2.36 31.26 6.03
CA ALA A 873 -2.71 32.62 5.69
C ALA A 873 -3.86 32.56 4.67
N THR A 874 -5.11 32.63 5.14
CA THR A 874 -6.26 32.78 4.25
C THR A 874 -6.24 34.21 3.73
N VAL A 875 -5.89 34.37 2.46
CA VAL A 875 -5.94 35.66 1.79
C VAL A 875 -7.09 35.67 0.83
N THR A 876 -7.98 36.64 1.01
CA THR A 876 -8.99 37.00 0.02
C THR A 876 -8.39 38.01 -0.94
N SER A 877 -8.61 37.78 -2.23
CA SER A 877 -8.25 38.72 -3.27
C SER A 877 -9.33 38.70 -4.35
N PRO A 878 -9.59 39.81 -5.04
CA PRO A 878 -10.39 39.78 -6.25
C PRO A 878 -9.86 38.71 -7.21
N ALA A 879 -10.77 37.91 -7.76
CA ALA A 879 -10.48 36.87 -8.72
C ALA A 879 -11.15 37.23 -10.06
N PRO A 880 -10.66 38.24 -10.80
CA PRO A 880 -11.18 38.51 -12.14
C PRO A 880 -10.96 37.32 -13.07
N ILE A 881 -11.93 37.09 -13.96
CA ILE A 881 -11.71 36.26 -15.15
C ILE A 881 -10.73 37.02 -16.03
N VAL A 882 -9.54 36.46 -16.22
CA VAL A 882 -8.54 37.04 -17.12
C VAL A 882 -8.61 36.43 -18.50
N HIS A 883 -9.05 35.16 -18.60
CA HIS A 883 -9.19 34.44 -19.86
C HIS A 883 -10.41 33.53 -19.84
N SER A 884 -11.08 33.41 -20.99
CA SER A 884 -12.21 32.52 -21.22
C SER A 884 -12.13 31.96 -22.63
N LEU A 885 -12.52 30.70 -22.82
CA LEU A 885 -12.60 30.09 -24.16
C LEU A 885 -13.81 30.56 -24.97
N ASP A 886 -14.83 31.12 -24.31
CA ASP A 886 -16.03 31.68 -24.93
C ASP A 886 -16.43 32.99 -24.25
N ASP A 887 -17.29 33.78 -24.88
CA ASP A 887 -17.84 34.99 -24.29
C ASP A 887 -18.87 34.63 -23.20
N PRO A 888 -18.57 34.87 -21.90
CA PRO A 888 -19.46 34.52 -20.80
C PRO A 888 -20.85 35.14 -20.93
N GLU A 889 -20.97 36.28 -21.62
CA GLU A 889 -22.23 37.02 -21.79
C GLU A 889 -23.09 36.51 -22.94
N LYS A 890 -22.58 35.59 -23.79
CA LYS A 890 -23.29 35.07 -24.97
C LYS A 890 -23.85 33.65 -24.80
N VAL A 891 -23.69 33.02 -23.64
CA VAL A 891 -24.19 31.67 -23.35
C VAL A 891 -25.66 31.71 -22.96
N ASN A 892 -26.55 31.30 -23.88
CA ASN A 892 -27.98 31.62 -23.82
C ASN A 892 -28.89 30.64 -23.03
N ASP A 893 -28.44 29.45 -22.60
CA ASP A 893 -29.34 28.42 -22.04
C ASP A 893 -29.02 27.87 -20.63
N GLY A 894 -27.92 28.29 -20.01
CA GLY A 894 -27.50 27.85 -18.66
C GLY A 894 -27.12 26.36 -18.55
N ARG A 895 -27.10 25.59 -19.64
CA ARG A 895 -26.72 24.16 -19.68
C ARG A 895 -25.30 23.94 -20.17
N GLN A 896 -24.75 24.90 -20.91
CA GLN A 896 -23.38 24.89 -21.42
C GLN A 896 -22.38 25.38 -20.39
N VAL A 897 -21.18 24.78 -20.36
CA VAL A 897 -20.06 25.19 -19.50
C VAL A 897 -18.84 25.54 -20.35
N PHE A 898 -18.09 26.56 -19.96
CA PHE A 898 -16.89 26.99 -20.67
C PHE A 898 -15.71 27.11 -19.71
N ALA A 899 -14.49 26.94 -20.23
CA ALA A 899 -13.29 27.03 -19.41
C ALA A 899 -12.91 28.50 -19.17
N VAL A 900 -12.61 28.83 -17.92
CA VAL A 900 -12.18 30.16 -17.48
C VAL A 900 -10.92 30.08 -16.63
N VAL A 901 -10.08 31.11 -16.70
CA VAL A 901 -8.96 31.32 -15.79
C VAL A 901 -9.28 32.52 -14.91
N TYR A 902 -9.33 32.25 -13.61
CA TYR A 902 -9.34 33.27 -12.58
C TYR A 902 -7.91 33.61 -12.19
N GLN A 903 -7.61 34.90 -12.05
CA GLN A 903 -6.32 35.37 -11.55
C GLN A 903 -6.48 36.07 -10.22
N CYS A 904 -5.90 35.49 -9.17
CA CYS A 904 -5.89 36.06 -7.82
C CYS A 904 -4.55 36.74 -7.54
N HIS A 905 -4.56 37.90 -6.90
CA HIS A 905 -3.33 38.53 -6.41
C HIS A 905 -3.03 38.04 -4.98
N VAL A 906 -1.92 37.32 -4.81
CA VAL A 906 -1.50 36.78 -3.51
C VAL A 906 -0.20 37.45 -3.04
N PRO A 907 -0.11 37.88 -1.77
CA PRO A 907 1.05 38.57 -1.22
C PRO A 907 2.17 37.61 -0.73
N PHE A 908 2.13 36.34 -1.14
CA PHE A 908 3.04 35.29 -0.68
C PHE A 908 4.04 34.90 -1.77
N SER A 909 5.24 34.51 -1.35
CA SER A 909 6.22 33.88 -2.24
C SER A 909 5.77 32.46 -2.64
N PRO A 910 6.24 31.93 -3.78
CA PRO A 910 5.91 30.57 -4.21
C PRO A 910 6.24 29.48 -3.17
N LEU A 911 7.29 29.67 -2.37
CA LEU A 911 7.69 28.70 -1.35
C LEU A 911 6.68 28.64 -0.18
N GLU A 912 6.09 29.79 0.17
CA GLU A 912 5.08 29.94 1.22
C GLU A 912 3.72 29.36 0.82
N LEU A 913 3.48 29.14 -0.48
CA LEU A 913 2.24 28.54 -1.00
C LEU A 913 2.30 27.00 -1.02
N THR A 914 3.39 26.38 -0.57
CA THR A 914 3.53 24.92 -0.53
C THR A 914 2.57 24.32 0.49
N GLY A 915 1.53 23.62 0.03
CA GLY A 915 0.46 23.08 0.88
C GLY A 915 -0.74 24.01 1.05
N ALA A 916 -0.72 25.20 0.42
CA ALA A 916 -1.86 26.09 0.36
C ALA A 916 -3.01 25.47 -0.46
N ARG A 917 -4.23 25.91 -0.19
CA ARG A 917 -5.42 25.51 -0.93
C ARG A 917 -6.20 26.76 -1.33
N VAL A 918 -6.90 26.70 -2.47
CA VAL A 918 -7.60 27.84 -3.06
C VAL A 918 -9.03 27.45 -3.44
N THR A 919 -9.93 28.42 -3.38
CA THR A 919 -11.31 28.31 -3.87
C THR A 919 -11.75 29.64 -4.46
N VAL A 920 -12.76 29.61 -5.32
CA VAL A 920 -13.40 30.80 -5.91
C VAL A 920 -14.86 30.76 -5.49
N THR A 921 -15.33 31.83 -4.85
CA THR A 921 -16.70 31.95 -4.33
C THR A 921 -17.31 33.30 -4.75
N PRO A 922 -18.62 33.35 -5.06
CA PRO A 922 -19.32 34.61 -5.23
C PRO A 922 -19.56 35.34 -3.89
N ASP A 923 -19.40 34.64 -2.77
CA ASP A 923 -19.54 35.21 -1.43
C ASP A 923 -18.28 36.01 -1.05
N PRO A 924 -18.40 37.22 -0.48
CA PRO A 924 -17.26 37.96 0.08
C PRO A 924 -16.49 37.20 1.18
N ALA A 925 -17.09 36.18 1.82
CA ALA A 925 -16.43 35.27 2.74
C ALA A 925 -16.03 33.95 2.04
N CYS A 926 -14.79 33.49 2.26
CA CYS A 926 -14.37 32.17 1.79
C CYS A 926 -15.08 31.06 2.59
N PRO A 927 -15.47 29.94 1.94
CA PRO A 927 -16.07 28.78 2.59
C PRO A 927 -15.23 28.28 3.77
N VAL A 928 -15.85 27.83 4.85
CA VAL A 928 -15.13 27.27 6.01
C VAL A 928 -14.87 25.76 5.85
N GLU A 929 -15.56 25.11 4.92
CA GLU A 929 -15.41 23.68 4.66
C GLU A 929 -14.18 23.38 3.78
N ASP A 930 -13.29 22.51 4.27
CA ASP A 930 -12.06 22.11 3.55
C ASP A 930 -12.32 21.37 2.24
N ASN A 931 -13.50 20.77 2.05
CA ASN A 931 -13.89 20.11 0.80
C ASN A 931 -14.11 21.11 -0.36
N CYS A 932 -14.31 22.40 -0.06
CA CYS A 932 -14.50 23.46 -1.05
C CYS A 932 -13.19 23.99 -1.64
N TYR A 933 -12.04 23.55 -1.13
CA TYR A 933 -10.72 24.03 -1.55
C TYR A 933 -9.94 22.99 -2.35
N ILE A 934 -9.33 23.41 -3.45
CA ILE A 934 -8.39 22.61 -4.22
C ILE A 934 -6.94 22.93 -3.82
N PRO A 935 -6.01 21.96 -3.83
CA PRO A 935 -4.61 22.23 -3.52
C PRO A 935 -3.97 23.15 -4.57
N VAL A 936 -3.16 24.10 -4.11
CA VAL A 936 -2.35 24.97 -4.97
C VAL A 936 -1.17 24.15 -5.50
N TYR A 937 -1.03 24.11 -6.82
CA TYR A 937 0.10 23.50 -7.49
C TYR A 937 1.14 24.56 -7.82
N THR A 938 2.40 24.32 -7.43
CA THR A 938 3.53 25.17 -7.84
C THR A 938 4.21 24.50 -9.04
N PRO A 939 4.23 25.14 -10.22
CA PRO A 939 4.92 24.62 -11.39
C PRO A 939 6.41 24.38 -11.12
N GLU A 940 6.92 23.25 -11.62
CA GLU A 940 8.34 22.97 -11.61
C GLU A 940 9.09 23.95 -12.54
N VAL A 941 10.16 24.56 -12.04
CA VAL A 941 11.01 25.45 -12.85
C VAL A 941 12.16 24.64 -13.44
N VAL A 942 12.10 24.41 -14.75
CA VAL A 942 13.11 23.65 -15.50
C VAL A 942 13.73 24.58 -16.54
N LYS A 943 14.86 25.21 -16.18
CA LYS A 943 15.62 26.06 -17.11
C LYS A 943 16.12 25.23 -18.30
N GLY A 944 15.93 25.74 -19.51
CA GLY A 944 16.16 25.02 -20.77
C GLY A 944 15.22 23.84 -20.96
N GLY A 945 14.14 23.76 -20.18
CA GLY A 945 13.16 22.69 -20.20
C GLY A 945 12.29 22.73 -21.44
N LEU A 946 12.01 21.56 -22.01
CA LEU A 946 11.09 21.36 -23.11
C LEU A 946 9.99 20.40 -22.68
N ALA A 947 8.73 20.85 -22.73
CA ALA A 947 7.59 20.03 -22.37
C ALA A 947 6.55 19.91 -23.49
N ILE A 948 5.72 18.87 -23.40
CA ILE A 948 4.57 18.66 -24.28
C ILE A 948 3.27 18.78 -23.48
N CYS A 949 2.35 19.49 -24.10
CA CYS A 949 0.97 19.59 -23.74
C CYS A 949 0.13 18.67 -24.62
N GLY A 950 -0.24 17.50 -24.09
CA GLY A 950 -1.02 16.51 -24.82
C GLY A 950 -2.52 16.72 -24.67
N LYS A 951 -3.27 16.29 -25.67
CA LYS A 951 -4.74 16.21 -25.63
C LYS A 951 -5.21 15.17 -24.60
N ILE A 952 -6.48 15.23 -24.23
CA ILE A 952 -7.15 14.24 -23.36
C ILE A 952 -6.96 12.82 -23.94
N ALA A 953 -6.50 11.89 -23.10
CA ALA A 953 -6.41 10.48 -23.44
C ALA A 953 -7.71 9.77 -23.07
N PHE A 954 -8.43 9.26 -24.07
CA PHE A 954 -9.71 8.57 -23.88
C PHE A 954 -9.83 7.30 -24.74
N GLY A 955 -10.37 6.24 -24.13
CA GLY A 955 -10.95 5.10 -24.82
C GLY A 955 -10.02 4.21 -25.65
N SER A 956 -10.62 3.35 -26.47
CA SER A 956 -9.98 2.30 -27.28
C SER A 956 -9.29 2.79 -28.56
N LEU A 957 -9.21 4.11 -28.77
CA LEU A 957 -8.62 4.71 -29.98
C LEU A 957 -7.09 4.87 -29.89
N LEU A 958 -6.52 4.71 -28.69
CA LEU A 958 -5.08 4.78 -28.48
C LEU A 958 -4.42 3.42 -28.68
N ASP A 959 -3.43 3.38 -29.56
CA ASP A 959 -2.62 2.20 -29.83
C ASP A 959 -1.36 2.23 -28.94
N PRO A 960 -1.17 1.24 -28.03
CA PRO A 960 -0.04 1.22 -27.11
C PRO A 960 1.34 1.21 -27.79
N LEU A 961 1.47 0.60 -28.98
CA LEU A 961 2.70 0.59 -29.77
C LEU A 961 3.02 2.00 -30.25
N LYS A 962 2.04 2.62 -30.91
CA LYS A 962 2.21 3.99 -31.45
C LYS A 962 2.48 4.98 -30.33
N LEU A 963 1.87 4.79 -29.16
CA LEU A 963 2.17 5.58 -27.97
C LEU A 963 3.61 5.41 -27.50
N VAL A 964 4.14 4.19 -27.40
CA VAL A 964 5.53 3.97 -26.98
C VAL A 964 6.51 4.52 -28.02
N GLU A 965 6.22 4.34 -29.32
CA GLU A 965 6.97 4.96 -30.40
C GLU A 965 7.03 6.48 -30.25
N TRP A 966 5.86 7.09 -30.02
CA TRP A 966 5.74 8.52 -29.81
C TRP A 966 6.54 8.96 -28.58
N PHE A 967 6.33 8.35 -27.40
CA PHE A 967 7.02 8.70 -26.16
C PHE A 967 8.55 8.60 -26.28
N GLU A 968 9.10 7.51 -26.83
CA GLU A 968 10.54 7.37 -26.98
C GLU A 968 11.10 8.31 -28.06
N MET A 969 10.32 8.64 -29.09
CA MET A 969 10.72 9.66 -30.06
C MET A 969 10.76 11.05 -29.41
N GLN A 970 9.76 11.43 -28.62
CA GLN A 970 9.77 12.69 -27.89
C GLN A 970 10.98 12.76 -26.93
N ARG A 971 11.26 11.66 -26.22
CA ARG A 971 12.41 11.55 -25.33
C ARG A 971 13.75 11.60 -26.08
N LEU A 972 13.84 11.10 -27.31
CA LEU A 972 15.01 11.25 -28.17
C LEU A 972 15.21 12.68 -28.66
N LEU A 973 14.11 13.37 -28.94
CA LEU A 973 14.12 14.77 -29.37
C LEU A 973 14.44 15.74 -28.22
N GLY A 974 14.55 15.22 -27.00
CA GLY A 974 14.99 15.96 -25.81
C GLY A 974 13.84 16.56 -25.02
N VAL A 975 12.64 15.99 -25.09
CA VAL A 975 11.50 16.38 -24.24
C VAL A 975 11.74 15.88 -22.82
N ASP A 976 11.61 16.78 -21.85
CA ASP A 976 11.82 16.50 -20.43
C ASP A 976 10.53 16.09 -19.72
N LYS A 977 9.38 16.63 -20.16
CA LYS A 977 8.09 16.41 -19.51
C LYS A 977 6.93 16.36 -20.49
N ILE A 978 5.95 15.53 -20.21
CA ILE A 978 4.71 15.41 -20.97
C ILE A 978 3.55 15.46 -19.97
N GLN A 979 2.52 16.24 -20.26
CA GLN A 979 1.29 16.28 -19.47
C GLN A 979 0.09 15.84 -20.31
N ILE A 980 -0.71 14.92 -19.75
CA ILE A 980 -1.92 14.39 -20.37
C ILE A 980 -3.03 14.27 -19.29
N LEU A 981 -4.28 14.50 -19.69
CA LEU A 981 -5.46 14.24 -18.86
C LEU A 981 -6.05 12.85 -19.16
N ASP A 982 -6.36 12.08 -18.12
CA ASP A 982 -6.92 10.74 -18.17
C ASP A 982 -8.45 10.78 -18.13
N PHE A 983 -9.10 10.36 -19.21
CA PHE A 983 -10.55 10.20 -19.30
C PHE A 983 -10.94 8.73 -19.46
N GLY A 984 -10.30 7.85 -18.69
CA GLY A 984 -10.60 6.42 -18.67
C GLY A 984 -9.97 5.69 -19.86
N ASN A 985 -8.92 4.93 -19.59
CA ASN A 985 -8.13 4.23 -20.60
C ASN A 985 -8.08 2.71 -20.32
N PRO A 986 -8.12 1.87 -21.36
CA PRO A 986 -7.99 0.43 -21.21
C PRO A 986 -6.64 0.04 -20.61
N GLU A 987 -6.57 -1.13 -19.98
CA GLU A 987 -5.40 -1.54 -19.18
C GLU A 987 -4.06 -1.51 -19.93
N ASN A 988 -4.04 -1.86 -21.21
CA ASN A 988 -2.85 -1.81 -22.06
C ASN A 988 -2.30 -0.38 -22.24
N VAL A 989 -3.17 0.60 -22.47
CA VAL A 989 -2.83 2.02 -22.57
C VAL A 989 -2.42 2.55 -21.19
N SER A 990 -3.14 2.17 -20.13
CA SER A 990 -2.83 2.54 -18.74
C SER A 990 -1.45 2.02 -18.29
N ARG A 991 -1.00 0.85 -18.79
CA ARG A 991 0.35 0.34 -18.56
C ARG A 991 1.44 1.22 -19.18
N VAL A 992 1.24 1.72 -20.41
CA VAL A 992 2.16 2.68 -21.05
C VAL A 992 2.30 3.93 -20.19
N PHE A 993 1.16 4.53 -19.84
CA PHE A 993 1.14 5.75 -19.06
C PHE A 993 1.79 5.55 -17.68
N LYS A 994 1.46 4.47 -16.97
CA LYS A 994 2.05 4.16 -15.65
C LYS A 994 3.58 4.03 -15.70
N TYR A 995 4.13 3.44 -16.76
CA TYR A 995 5.58 3.35 -16.91
C TYR A 995 6.23 4.70 -17.12
N TYR A 996 5.71 5.53 -18.03
CA TYR A 996 6.27 6.86 -18.25
C TYR A 996 6.02 7.79 -17.05
N GLN A 997 4.99 7.55 -16.24
CA GLN A 997 4.82 8.18 -14.93
C GLN A 997 5.92 7.74 -13.95
N THR A 998 6.19 6.44 -13.85
CA THR A 998 7.23 5.88 -12.97
C THR A 998 8.63 6.38 -13.35
N LEU A 999 8.87 6.58 -14.66
CA LEU A 999 10.10 7.19 -15.17
C LEU A 999 10.20 8.71 -14.93
N GLY A 1000 9.12 9.37 -14.49
CA GLY A 1000 9.07 10.81 -14.29
C GLY A 1000 8.80 11.65 -15.56
N LEU A 1001 8.71 11.04 -16.75
CA LEU A 1001 8.46 11.73 -18.02
C LEU A 1001 7.01 12.23 -18.14
N LEU A 1002 6.04 11.43 -17.69
CA LEU A 1002 4.61 11.72 -17.85
C LEU A 1002 3.97 12.19 -16.53
N SER A 1003 3.26 13.31 -16.59
CA SER A 1003 2.24 13.70 -15.62
C SER A 1003 0.85 13.32 -16.17
N PHE A 1004 0.17 12.40 -15.50
CA PHE A 1004 -1.12 11.85 -15.92
C PHE A 1004 -2.17 12.11 -14.83
N TYR A 1005 -3.20 12.90 -15.14
CA TYR A 1005 -4.16 13.38 -14.15
C TYR A 1005 -5.59 12.92 -14.47
N PRO A 1006 -6.34 12.36 -13.51
CA PRO A 1006 -7.73 11.96 -13.74
C PRO A 1006 -8.59 13.18 -14.10
N TYR A 1007 -9.45 13.01 -15.10
CA TYR A 1007 -10.34 14.05 -15.60
C TYR A 1007 -11.77 13.53 -15.73
N LYS A 1008 -12.73 14.39 -15.39
CA LYS A 1008 -14.16 14.13 -15.51
C LYS A 1008 -14.82 15.34 -16.14
N LEU A 1009 -15.76 15.10 -17.05
CA LEU A 1009 -16.42 16.18 -17.78
C LEU A 1009 -17.52 16.84 -16.94
N PRO A 1010 -17.47 18.17 -16.72
CA PRO A 1010 -18.51 18.91 -16.02
C PRO A 1010 -19.65 19.32 -16.98
N GLY A 1011 -20.84 19.58 -16.46
CA GLY A 1011 -21.96 20.16 -17.24
C GLY A 1011 -22.85 19.12 -17.93
N PHE A 1012 -23.96 19.60 -18.51
CA PHE A 1012 -25.00 18.76 -19.09
C PHE A 1012 -24.69 18.37 -20.55
N PRO A 1013 -25.00 17.15 -21.00
CA PRO A 1013 -25.48 16.02 -20.21
C PRO A 1013 -24.36 15.43 -19.33
N TRP A 1014 -24.73 15.08 -18.10
CA TRP A 1014 -23.81 14.46 -17.13
C TRP A 1014 -23.36 13.09 -17.63
N GLY A 1015 -22.07 12.79 -17.51
CA GLY A 1015 -21.52 11.50 -17.93
C GLY A 1015 -21.34 11.35 -19.45
N ARG A 1016 -21.37 12.44 -20.22
CA ARG A 1016 -21.01 12.41 -21.65
C ARG A 1016 -19.57 11.91 -21.85
N GLY A 1017 -19.30 11.31 -22.99
CA GLY A 1017 -17.96 10.87 -23.40
C GLY A 1017 -17.52 11.51 -24.70
N PHE A 1018 -16.38 11.06 -25.24
CA PHE A 1018 -15.86 11.48 -26.55
C PHE A 1018 -16.23 10.43 -27.62
N THR A 1019 -17.47 10.45 -28.08
CA THR A 1019 -18.02 9.57 -29.14
C THR A 1019 -18.39 10.35 -30.40
N ASP A 1020 -18.59 9.67 -31.53
CA ASP A 1020 -19.02 10.31 -32.78
C ASP A 1020 -20.37 11.04 -32.63
N GLU A 1021 -21.28 10.53 -31.81
CA GLU A 1021 -22.56 11.18 -31.49
C GLU A 1021 -22.37 12.47 -30.68
N THR A 1022 -21.35 12.54 -29.84
CA THR A 1022 -21.04 13.74 -29.04
C THR A 1022 -20.19 14.77 -29.80
N ARG A 1023 -19.58 14.40 -30.94
CA ARG A 1023 -18.76 15.31 -31.78
C ARG A 1023 -19.53 16.47 -32.39
N VAL A 1024 -20.85 16.37 -32.48
CA VAL A 1024 -21.71 17.45 -32.96
C VAL A 1024 -22.13 18.42 -31.85
N LEU A 1025 -21.80 18.14 -30.58
CA LEU A 1025 -22.12 19.01 -29.46
C LEU A 1025 -21.18 20.22 -29.43
N TYR A 1026 -21.76 21.41 -29.26
CA TYR A 1026 -21.01 22.65 -29.04
C TYR A 1026 -20.03 22.57 -27.84
N GLN A 1027 -20.35 21.72 -26.87
CA GLN A 1027 -19.56 21.50 -25.66
C GLN A 1027 -18.23 20.75 -25.92
N LEU A 1028 -18.13 19.92 -26.97
CA LEU A 1028 -16.97 19.05 -27.15
C LEU A 1028 -15.65 19.81 -27.42
N PRO A 1029 -15.62 20.85 -28.29
CA PRO A 1029 -14.42 21.67 -28.47
C PRO A 1029 -13.97 22.37 -27.18
N GLN A 1030 -14.90 22.75 -26.30
CA GLN A 1030 -14.58 23.36 -25.00
C GLN A 1030 -13.89 22.33 -24.08
N ASP A 1031 -14.46 21.12 -24.03
CA ASP A 1031 -13.93 20.00 -23.24
C ASP A 1031 -12.51 19.62 -23.69
N GLU A 1032 -12.25 19.59 -24.99
CA GLU A 1032 -10.93 19.26 -25.55
C GLU A 1032 -9.89 20.35 -25.28
N ASN A 1033 -10.25 21.62 -25.44
CA ASN A 1033 -9.33 22.74 -25.26
C ASN A 1033 -9.00 23.00 -23.78
N PHE A 1034 -9.84 22.57 -22.84
CA PHE A 1034 -9.55 22.66 -21.40
C PHE A 1034 -8.20 22.00 -21.04
N ALA A 1035 -7.88 20.85 -21.66
CA ALA A 1035 -6.62 20.16 -21.39
C ALA A 1035 -5.39 21.02 -21.71
N LEU A 1036 -5.42 21.75 -22.83
CA LEU A 1036 -4.35 22.66 -23.24
C LEU A 1036 -4.28 23.89 -22.34
N PHE A 1037 -5.43 24.37 -21.90
CA PHE A 1037 -5.57 25.53 -21.03
C PHE A 1037 -4.96 25.28 -19.64
N GLU A 1038 -5.32 24.16 -19.01
CA GLU A 1038 -4.78 23.73 -17.71
C GLU A 1038 -3.28 23.42 -17.78
N CYS A 1039 -2.87 22.74 -18.84
CA CYS A 1039 -1.49 22.33 -19.04
C CYS A 1039 -0.53 23.52 -19.25
N ARG A 1040 -0.96 24.58 -19.95
CA ARG A 1040 -0.21 25.84 -20.04
C ARG A 1040 0.13 26.41 -18.66
N LEU A 1041 -0.77 26.31 -17.69
CA LEU A 1041 -0.53 26.78 -16.31
C LEU A 1041 0.45 25.87 -15.57
N ARG A 1042 0.28 24.55 -15.67
CA ARG A 1042 1.13 23.58 -14.96
C ARG A 1042 2.56 23.49 -15.48
N LEU A 1043 2.76 23.76 -16.77
CA LEU A 1043 4.06 23.76 -17.43
C LEU A 1043 4.68 25.16 -17.55
N ALA A 1044 4.15 26.16 -16.82
CA ALA A 1044 4.61 27.55 -16.92
C ALA A 1044 6.09 27.78 -16.53
N GLY A 1045 6.69 26.84 -15.78
CA GLY A 1045 8.11 26.89 -15.40
C GLY A 1045 9.09 26.31 -16.44
N TYR A 1046 8.59 25.88 -17.61
CA TYR A 1046 9.40 25.40 -18.74
C TYR A 1046 9.65 26.53 -19.74
N ASP A 1047 10.82 26.52 -20.39
CA ASP A 1047 11.19 27.55 -21.38
C ASP A 1047 10.41 27.39 -22.69
N TYR A 1048 10.09 26.14 -23.06
CA TYR A 1048 9.39 25.81 -24.30
C TYR A 1048 8.31 24.75 -24.05
N VAL A 1049 7.10 24.99 -24.56
CA VAL A 1049 5.99 24.04 -24.51
C VAL A 1049 5.45 23.80 -25.91
N MET A 1050 5.18 22.54 -26.25
CA MET A 1050 4.57 22.15 -27.53
C MET A 1050 3.13 21.72 -27.33
N GLY A 1051 2.20 22.25 -28.12
CA GLY A 1051 0.83 21.74 -28.20
C GLY A 1051 0.72 20.78 -29.37
N ILE A 1052 0.85 19.48 -29.13
CA ILE A 1052 0.81 18.43 -30.16
C ILE A 1052 0.04 17.21 -29.66
N ASP A 1053 -0.56 16.48 -30.58
CA ASP A 1053 -1.32 15.26 -30.31
C ASP A 1053 -0.39 14.01 -30.27
N MET A 1054 -0.90 12.89 -29.76
CA MET A 1054 -0.13 11.64 -29.54
C MET A 1054 0.20 10.87 -30.84
N ASP A 1055 -0.11 11.45 -32.00
CA ASP A 1055 0.18 10.98 -33.35
C ASP A 1055 1.00 12.01 -34.17
N GLU A 1056 1.51 13.05 -33.49
CA GLU A 1056 2.20 14.18 -34.09
C GLU A 1056 3.64 14.33 -33.58
N ILE A 1057 4.57 14.64 -34.49
CA ILE A 1057 6.00 14.76 -34.17
C ILE A 1057 6.58 15.98 -34.91
N ILE A 1058 7.06 16.99 -34.17
CA ILE A 1058 7.84 18.07 -34.77
C ILE A 1058 9.23 17.54 -35.08
N LEU A 1059 9.62 17.54 -36.35
CA LEU A 1059 10.89 16.99 -36.80
C LEU A 1059 11.82 18.10 -37.32
N PRO A 1060 12.95 18.38 -36.64
CA PRO A 1060 13.96 19.31 -37.17
C PRO A 1060 14.60 18.75 -38.44
N ARG A 1061 14.91 19.56 -39.46
CA ARG A 1061 15.62 19.07 -40.65
C ARG A 1061 17.13 18.99 -40.44
N ASN A 1062 17.71 19.94 -39.71
CA ASN A 1062 19.17 20.07 -39.58
C ASN A 1062 19.75 19.69 -38.18
N SER A 1063 18.91 19.55 -37.16
CA SER A 1063 19.32 19.17 -35.79
C SER A 1063 18.86 17.75 -35.42
N LYS A 1064 19.51 17.13 -34.43
CA LYS A 1064 19.11 15.84 -33.83
C LYS A 1064 18.16 15.98 -32.63
N SER A 1065 17.93 17.19 -32.13
CA SER A 1065 17.04 17.48 -31.00
C SER A 1065 16.29 18.80 -31.20
N LEU A 1066 15.21 18.99 -30.43
CA LEU A 1066 14.32 20.15 -30.54
C LEU A 1066 14.82 21.39 -29.79
N LYS A 1067 15.53 21.22 -28.67
CA LYS A 1067 16.01 22.35 -27.87
C LYS A 1067 16.89 23.33 -28.67
N PRO A 1068 17.91 22.89 -29.44
CA PRO A 1068 18.71 23.81 -30.27
C PRO A 1068 17.88 24.50 -31.35
N LEU A 1069 16.90 23.80 -31.93
CA LEU A 1069 15.99 24.36 -32.94
C LEU A 1069 15.16 25.50 -32.35
N PHE A 1070 14.55 25.29 -31.18
CA PHE A 1070 13.70 26.30 -30.55
C PHE A 1070 14.51 27.46 -29.97
N GLN A 1071 15.71 27.17 -29.46
CA GLN A 1071 16.68 28.21 -29.13
C GLN A 1071 17.00 29.06 -30.36
N GLU A 1072 17.29 28.45 -31.51
CA GLU A 1072 17.56 29.19 -32.74
C GLU A 1072 16.36 30.02 -33.20
N ILE A 1073 15.16 29.43 -33.31
CA ILE A 1073 13.96 30.08 -33.87
C ILE A 1073 13.42 31.18 -32.95
N LEU A 1074 13.26 30.89 -31.67
CA LEU A 1074 12.62 31.81 -30.73
C LEU A 1074 13.59 32.83 -30.13
N SER A 1075 14.90 32.71 -30.38
CA SER A 1075 15.89 33.76 -30.08
C SER A 1075 16.14 34.74 -31.23
N GLN A 1076 15.56 34.51 -32.42
CA GLN A 1076 15.71 35.43 -33.56
C GLN A 1076 15.12 36.82 -33.28
N SER A 1077 14.15 36.88 -32.36
CA SER A 1077 13.55 38.13 -31.88
C SER A 1077 13.11 37.98 -30.43
N SER A 1078 13.32 39.03 -29.63
CA SER A 1078 12.78 39.12 -28.27
C SER A 1078 11.26 39.10 -28.24
N GLU A 1079 10.61 39.48 -29.34
CA GLU A 1079 9.15 39.62 -29.45
C GLU A 1079 8.44 38.33 -29.86
N LEU A 1080 9.16 37.24 -30.17
CA LEU A 1080 8.49 35.98 -30.53
C LEU A 1080 7.93 35.27 -29.30
N ALA A 1081 6.63 34.96 -29.32
CA ALA A 1081 5.96 34.13 -28.32
C ALA A 1081 5.80 32.68 -28.77
N ALA A 1082 5.56 32.45 -30.06
CA ALA A 1082 5.28 31.12 -30.58
C ALA A 1082 5.74 30.94 -32.02
N ALA A 1083 5.95 29.68 -32.40
CA ALA A 1083 6.30 29.27 -33.73
C ALA A 1083 5.37 28.14 -34.21
N TYR A 1084 4.80 28.31 -35.41
CA TYR A 1084 3.93 27.35 -36.08
C TYR A 1084 4.70 26.49 -37.06
N PHE A 1085 4.29 25.23 -37.22
CA PHE A 1085 4.96 24.26 -38.09
C PHE A 1085 4.00 23.73 -39.15
N TYR A 1086 4.43 23.77 -40.42
CA TYR A 1086 3.72 23.10 -41.50
C TYR A 1086 3.55 21.62 -41.25
N VAL A 1087 2.41 21.08 -41.68
CA VAL A 1087 2.05 19.67 -41.47
C VAL A 1087 2.31 18.86 -42.72
N GLN A 1088 2.93 17.70 -42.56
CA GLN A 1088 2.95 16.65 -43.56
C GLN A 1088 2.15 15.47 -43.02
N PHE A 1089 1.07 15.14 -43.74
CA PHE A 1089 0.22 14.01 -43.37
C PHE A 1089 0.80 12.73 -43.93
N PHE A 1090 1.17 11.82 -43.04
CA PHE A 1090 1.59 10.46 -43.35
C PHE A 1090 0.36 9.56 -43.23
N VAL A 1091 -0.26 9.29 -44.38
CA VAL A 1091 -1.56 8.62 -44.45
C VAL A 1091 -1.37 7.13 -44.73
N GLU A 1092 -1.94 6.29 -43.87
CA GLU A 1092 -1.75 4.83 -43.92
C GLU A 1092 -2.18 4.24 -45.28
N GLU A 1093 -3.22 4.81 -45.89
CA GLU A 1093 -3.79 4.41 -47.18
C GLU A 1093 -2.86 4.70 -48.37
N PHE A 1094 -1.82 5.54 -48.23
CA PHE A 1094 -0.79 5.71 -49.27
C PHE A 1094 0.11 4.49 -49.43
N GLY A 1095 -0.01 3.56 -48.49
CA GLY A 1095 0.75 2.32 -48.42
C GLY A 1095 2.12 2.52 -47.77
N PRO A 1096 2.63 1.47 -47.10
CA PRO A 1096 3.95 1.47 -46.52
C PRO A 1096 5.03 1.51 -47.61
N GLU A 1097 6.07 2.30 -47.37
CA GLU A 1097 7.25 2.34 -48.25
C GLU A 1097 8.22 1.20 -47.91
N ASP A 1098 8.37 0.92 -46.61
CA ASP A 1098 9.12 -0.21 -46.08
C ASP A 1098 8.17 -1.04 -45.19
N LYS A 1099 7.61 -2.11 -45.77
CA LYS A 1099 6.67 -3.00 -45.08
C LYS A 1099 7.31 -3.68 -43.87
N ASP A 1100 8.63 -3.87 -43.91
CA ASP A 1100 9.41 -4.62 -42.93
C ASP A 1100 9.99 -3.71 -41.83
N ALA A 1101 9.83 -2.39 -41.97
CA ALA A 1101 10.24 -1.45 -40.94
C ALA A 1101 9.52 -1.75 -39.60
N PRO A 1102 10.27 -1.80 -38.48
CA PRO A 1102 9.75 -2.28 -37.20
C PRO A 1102 8.84 -1.27 -36.49
N LEU A 1103 8.89 0.01 -36.88
CA LEU A 1103 8.12 1.10 -36.27
C LEU A 1103 7.16 1.69 -37.28
N HIS A 1104 5.96 2.07 -36.85
CA HIS A 1104 4.93 2.71 -37.68
C HIS A 1104 5.49 3.93 -38.42
N VAL A 1105 6.18 4.80 -37.68
CA VAL A 1105 6.78 6.02 -38.24
C VAL A 1105 7.91 5.78 -39.25
N LEU A 1106 8.50 4.58 -39.27
CA LEU A 1106 9.51 4.18 -40.24
C LEU A 1106 8.92 3.45 -41.46
N ARG A 1107 7.74 2.87 -41.29
CA ARG A 1107 7.01 2.12 -42.31
C ARG A 1107 6.28 3.05 -43.29
N TYR A 1108 5.62 4.06 -42.75
CA TYR A 1108 4.85 5.03 -43.52
C TYR A 1108 5.68 6.28 -43.77
N LEU A 1109 6.40 6.29 -44.91
CA LEU A 1109 7.28 7.40 -45.31
C LEU A 1109 6.66 8.26 -46.43
N ARG A 1110 5.51 7.86 -46.96
CA ARG A 1110 4.76 8.65 -47.94
C ARG A 1110 3.91 9.67 -47.22
N SER A 1111 4.04 10.94 -47.62
CA SER A 1111 3.31 12.04 -47.03
C SER A 1111 2.83 13.03 -48.07
N THR A 1112 1.93 13.93 -47.69
CA THR A 1112 1.63 15.10 -48.52
C THR A 1112 2.82 16.07 -48.55
N PRO A 1113 2.88 16.97 -49.54
CA PRO A 1113 3.64 18.21 -49.39
C PRO A 1113 3.20 18.95 -48.11
N ALA A 1114 4.09 19.79 -47.58
CA ALA A 1114 3.85 20.59 -46.38
C ALA A 1114 2.61 21.48 -46.55
N ARG A 1115 1.70 21.43 -45.57
CA ARG A 1115 0.33 21.98 -45.62
C ARG A 1115 0.07 22.93 -44.44
N TRP A 1116 -0.86 23.86 -44.63
CA TRP A 1116 -1.23 24.87 -43.63
C TRP A 1116 -2.49 24.56 -42.84
N GLU A 1117 -3.30 23.62 -43.34
CA GLU A 1117 -4.67 23.37 -42.90
C GLU A 1117 -4.80 22.82 -41.46
N CYS A 1118 -3.71 22.38 -40.81
CA CYS A 1118 -3.73 21.82 -39.44
C CYS A 1118 -2.47 22.13 -38.61
N TYR A 1119 -1.83 23.30 -38.77
CA TYR A 1119 -0.61 23.62 -38.01
C TYR A 1119 -0.70 23.30 -36.52
N LYS A 1120 0.45 22.92 -35.97
CA LYS A 1120 0.71 22.88 -34.53
C LYS A 1120 1.84 23.82 -34.20
N TYR A 1121 2.05 24.04 -32.93
CA TYR A 1121 2.90 25.12 -32.46
C TYR A 1121 3.76 24.72 -31.27
N THR A 1122 4.83 25.47 -31.09
CA THR A 1122 5.54 25.57 -29.81
C THR A 1122 5.48 27.02 -29.35
N TYR A 1123 5.47 27.23 -28.04
CA TYR A 1123 5.33 28.55 -27.45
C TYR A 1123 6.16 28.69 -26.18
N ILE A 1124 6.47 29.95 -25.85
CA ILE A 1124 7.06 30.34 -24.58
C ILE A 1124 5.90 30.66 -23.62
N PRO A 1125 5.71 29.91 -22.52
CA PRO A 1125 4.58 30.11 -21.62
C PRO A 1125 4.44 31.55 -21.11
N ALA A 1126 5.56 32.19 -20.77
CA ALA A 1126 5.61 33.56 -20.25
C ALA A 1126 5.17 34.64 -21.26
N ARG A 1127 5.15 34.33 -22.56
CA ARG A 1127 4.80 35.29 -23.64
C ARG A 1127 3.47 34.97 -24.33
N THR A 1128 2.86 33.86 -23.93
CA THR A 1128 1.64 33.35 -24.56
C THR A 1128 0.46 33.69 -23.68
N ASN A 1129 -0.68 34.00 -24.27
CA ASN A 1129 -1.94 34.27 -23.56
C ASN A 1129 -2.82 33.02 -23.45
N GLN A 1130 -3.02 32.34 -24.58
CA GLN A 1130 -3.92 31.18 -24.69
C GLN A 1130 -3.41 30.22 -25.77
N GLY A 1131 -3.68 28.92 -25.60
CA GLY A 1131 -3.51 27.89 -26.62
C GLY A 1131 -4.80 27.10 -26.81
N THR A 1132 -5.12 26.78 -28.06
CA THR A 1132 -6.16 25.84 -28.49
C THR A 1132 -5.50 24.73 -29.31
N THR A 1133 -6.23 23.71 -29.75
CA THR A 1133 -5.68 22.61 -30.54
C THR A 1133 -4.86 23.05 -31.77
N HIS A 1134 -5.20 24.17 -32.42
CA HIS A 1134 -4.57 24.64 -33.67
C HIS A 1134 -4.08 26.09 -33.64
N SER A 1135 -4.31 26.83 -32.56
CA SER A 1135 -3.89 28.23 -32.47
C SER A 1135 -3.29 28.56 -31.10
N VAL A 1136 -2.36 29.51 -31.12
CA VAL A 1136 -1.84 30.21 -29.96
C VAL A 1136 -2.08 31.70 -30.13
N SER A 1137 -2.62 32.30 -29.08
CA SER A 1137 -2.75 33.74 -28.95
C SER A 1137 -1.61 34.24 -28.05
N PRO A 1138 -0.68 35.07 -28.55
CA PRO A 1138 0.36 35.68 -27.73
C PRO A 1138 -0.20 36.77 -26.81
N TYR A 1139 0.56 37.18 -25.79
CA TYR A 1139 0.27 38.41 -25.07
C TYR A 1139 0.48 39.64 -25.97
N PRO A 1140 -0.23 40.76 -25.74
CA PRO A 1140 0.00 41.99 -26.47
C PRO A 1140 1.49 42.40 -26.47
N GLY A 1141 2.03 42.72 -27.64
CA GLY A 1141 3.45 43.05 -27.84
C GLY A 1141 4.31 41.88 -28.30
N PHE A 1142 3.81 40.65 -28.24
CA PHE A 1142 4.51 39.49 -28.79
C PHE A 1142 3.85 38.97 -30.07
N ASP A 1143 4.68 38.45 -30.97
CA ASP A 1143 4.30 37.94 -32.28
C ASP A 1143 4.43 36.43 -32.38
N THR A 1144 3.86 35.88 -33.45
CA THR A 1144 4.03 34.49 -33.85
C THR A 1144 4.70 34.40 -35.21
N THR A 1145 5.43 33.32 -35.46
CA THR A 1145 6.08 33.09 -36.76
C THR A 1145 5.73 31.72 -37.30
N VAL A 1146 5.83 31.54 -38.61
CA VAL A 1146 5.69 30.22 -39.25
C VAL A 1146 7.08 29.74 -39.66
N VAL A 1147 7.43 28.55 -39.21
CA VAL A 1147 8.74 27.95 -39.45
C VAL A 1147 8.78 27.40 -40.89
N PRO A 1148 9.80 27.75 -41.70
CA PRO A 1148 9.97 27.15 -43.02
C PRO A 1148 10.09 25.63 -42.93
N SER A 1149 9.40 24.90 -43.83
CA SER A 1149 9.40 23.43 -43.85
C SER A 1149 10.79 22.80 -44.10
N ALA A 1150 11.71 23.58 -44.69
CA ALA A 1150 13.12 23.24 -44.85
C ALA A 1150 13.91 23.27 -43.53
N THR A 1151 13.40 23.93 -42.50
CA THR A 1151 14.01 24.05 -41.16
C THR A 1151 13.42 23.01 -40.20
N ALA A 1152 12.08 22.92 -40.13
CA ALA A 1152 11.37 21.90 -39.35
C ALA A 1152 9.94 21.74 -39.89
N VAL A 1153 9.35 20.57 -39.65
CA VAL A 1153 8.00 20.24 -40.13
C VAL A 1153 7.32 19.31 -39.12
N LEU A 1154 5.99 19.42 -38.99
CA LEU A 1154 5.19 18.52 -38.19
C LEU A 1154 4.83 17.28 -39.02
N HIS A 1155 5.22 16.10 -38.53
CA HIS A 1155 4.74 14.83 -39.07
C HIS A 1155 3.44 14.48 -38.36
N HIS A 1156 2.36 14.26 -39.10
CA HIS A 1156 1.09 13.79 -38.57
C HIS A 1156 0.75 12.42 -39.15
N TYR A 1157 0.79 11.38 -38.33
CA TYR A 1157 0.56 10.00 -38.74
C TYR A 1157 -0.89 9.59 -38.49
N ARG A 1158 -1.67 9.35 -39.55
CA ARG A 1158 -3.11 9.10 -39.40
C ARG A 1158 -3.71 8.29 -40.54
N LYS A 1159 -4.95 7.86 -40.35
CA LYS A 1159 -5.82 7.37 -41.44
C LYS A 1159 -6.38 8.53 -42.24
N CYS A 1160 -6.90 8.23 -43.42
CA CYS A 1160 -7.43 9.21 -44.36
C CYS A 1160 -8.37 10.22 -43.66
N PRO A 1161 -8.03 11.52 -43.68
CA PRO A 1161 -8.85 12.55 -43.05
C PRO A 1161 -10.22 12.68 -43.72
N HIS A 1162 -11.28 12.79 -42.91
CA HIS A 1162 -12.64 13.03 -43.42
C HIS A 1162 -12.81 14.34 -44.20
N VAL A 1163 -11.89 15.30 -44.02
CA VAL A 1163 -11.88 16.57 -44.75
C VAL A 1163 -11.43 16.44 -46.21
N TRP A 1164 -10.90 15.28 -46.61
CA TRP A 1164 -10.59 15.01 -48.01
C TRP A 1164 -11.73 14.28 -48.70
N PRO A 1165 -12.27 14.83 -49.82
CA PRO A 1165 -13.31 14.16 -50.59
C PRO A 1165 -12.89 12.79 -51.13
N THR A 1166 -11.59 12.59 -51.36
CA THR A 1166 -10.99 11.31 -51.79
C THR A 1166 -9.64 11.10 -51.09
N CYS A 1167 -9.28 9.83 -50.83
CA CYS A 1167 -8.00 9.46 -50.19
C CYS A 1167 -6.83 9.36 -51.20
N THR A 1168 -6.84 10.17 -52.26
CA THR A 1168 -5.86 10.13 -53.37
C THR A 1168 -5.14 11.45 -53.64
N PRO A 1169 -4.71 12.23 -52.63
CA PRO A 1169 -3.93 13.44 -52.87
C PRO A 1169 -2.52 13.11 -53.41
N VAL A 1170 -1.88 14.13 -54.00
CA VAL A 1170 -0.46 14.08 -54.37
C VAL A 1170 0.38 13.81 -53.12
N HIS A 1171 1.23 12.78 -53.19
CA HIS A 1171 2.13 12.39 -52.12
C HIS A 1171 3.58 12.39 -52.60
N ILE A 1172 4.48 12.60 -51.65
CA ILE A 1172 5.94 12.56 -51.76
C ILE A 1172 6.48 11.55 -50.77
N THR A 1173 7.74 11.13 -50.93
CA THR A 1173 8.41 10.25 -49.97
C THR A 1173 9.36 11.08 -49.10
N ASP A 1174 9.14 11.09 -47.79
CA ASP A 1174 9.98 11.76 -46.79
C ASP A 1174 10.65 10.72 -45.88
N ARG A 1175 11.97 10.60 -45.99
CA ARG A 1175 12.78 9.62 -45.22
C ARG A 1175 13.49 10.26 -44.02
N SER A 1176 13.20 11.51 -43.67
CA SER A 1176 13.98 12.26 -42.68
C SER A 1176 13.94 11.64 -41.28
N ILE A 1177 12.84 11.00 -40.88
CA ILE A 1177 12.72 10.33 -39.58
C ILE A 1177 13.60 9.08 -39.47
N ALA A 1178 13.97 8.45 -40.61
CA ALA A 1178 14.79 7.25 -40.64
C ALA A 1178 16.20 7.46 -40.06
N ARG A 1179 16.70 8.69 -40.00
CA ARG A 1179 18.00 8.98 -39.36
C ARG A 1179 18.05 8.64 -37.87
N PHE A 1180 16.89 8.56 -37.20
CA PHE A 1180 16.78 8.16 -35.79
C PHE A 1180 16.66 6.65 -35.60
N GLN A 1181 16.43 5.88 -36.68
CA GLN A 1181 16.15 4.45 -36.64
C GLN A 1181 17.14 3.67 -35.76
N ARG A 1182 18.46 3.93 -35.90
CA ARG A 1182 19.50 3.20 -35.13
C ARG A 1182 19.39 3.38 -33.61
N VAL A 1183 18.76 4.45 -33.14
CA VAL A 1183 18.61 4.76 -31.72
C VAL A 1183 17.17 4.54 -31.26
N LEU A 1184 16.18 4.95 -32.06
CA LEU A 1184 14.76 4.82 -31.74
C LEU A 1184 14.33 3.35 -31.69
N VAL A 1185 14.77 2.52 -32.64
CA VAL A 1185 14.36 1.11 -32.69
C VAL A 1185 14.79 0.33 -31.45
N PRO A 1186 16.07 0.38 -30.99
CA PRO A 1186 16.44 -0.28 -29.73
C PRO A 1186 15.70 0.25 -28.52
N ARG A 1187 15.51 1.58 -28.41
CA ARG A 1187 14.82 2.20 -27.25
C ARG A 1187 13.36 1.80 -27.18
N VAL A 1188 12.63 1.94 -28.29
CA VAL A 1188 11.25 1.48 -28.40
C VAL A 1188 11.19 0.01 -28.09
N ARG A 1189 12.08 -0.82 -28.64
CA ARG A 1189 12.14 -2.25 -28.33
C ARG A 1189 12.36 -2.52 -26.85
N ASP A 1190 13.23 -1.78 -26.15
CA ASP A 1190 13.51 -1.97 -24.72
C ASP A 1190 12.39 -1.48 -23.80
N VAL A 1191 11.68 -0.41 -24.18
CA VAL A 1191 10.48 0.04 -23.43
C VAL A 1191 9.33 -0.90 -23.72
N LEU A 1192 9.13 -1.19 -25.00
CA LEU A 1192 8.41 -2.36 -25.45
C LEU A 1192 9.07 -3.64 -24.93
N LYS A 1193 10.05 -3.70 -24.00
CA LYS A 1193 10.55 -4.90 -23.28
C LYS A 1193 10.27 -4.95 -21.78
N THR A 1194 10.07 -3.80 -21.18
CA THR A 1194 9.58 -3.62 -19.80
C THR A 1194 8.03 -3.71 -19.50
N LEU A 1195 7.14 -2.89 -20.12
CA LEU A 1195 5.64 -2.82 -19.95
C LEU A 1195 4.80 -4.06 -20.22
N LYS A 1196 5.34 -5.05 -20.88
CA LYS A 1196 4.54 -6.21 -21.24
C LYS A 1196 3.43 -6.01 -22.29
N LEU A 1197 3.54 -4.92 -23.04
CA LEU A 1197 3.17 -4.70 -24.43
C LEU A 1197 4.29 -5.15 -25.35
#